data_AF-A0A939FX38-F1
#
_entry.id   AF-A0A939FX38-F1
#
_cell.length_a   1.000
_cell.length_b   1.000
_cell.length_c   1.000
_cell.angle_alpha   90.00
_cell.angle_beta   90.00
_cell.angle_gamma   90.00
#
_symmetry.space_group_name_H-M   'P 1'
#
loop_
_entity.id
_entity.type
_entity.pdbx_description
1 polymer ?
#
loop_
_entity_poly.entity_id
_entity_poly.type
_entity_poly.pdbx_seq_one_letter_code
_entity_poly.pdbx_strand_id
1 'polypeptide(L)'
;MSMFLNRRAMLHAMTALAGAAALSPPLLGSRPARAAELPPKPDLPKDFGKGKSVAILGAGVAGLTAAYTLAGFGFKVQVFEADSRYGGRSLTARPSNEDYKAWWFSKYDPDKLFPAMYVDRYQERPDSPAPDLQVCEFMDDAWDPKISDHGPVELFLNAGPGRIPSNHVNLINLCKEIGVALEPYIFQSMSNLLQSAEYNQGKPVSFAQITYSLYGEMAADMYAKVAHEARKLKGEPAHATGMVKVAHETHKAKARAFGVNDTRLQNLYRQFGDLNEHGKFQDTTRIGFSDVPGGWRDKGKVRDVVAMDKILDSRFIGNADENPELSPGSFLFNSFNIDWQPTLMQPIGGMDRVWQRLLVQDVPASALWSTEAPPKAPKVGDLVRLKAEAAKVVPSADKVEVSWKADGNKMESATFDFCISTMAPSLLKAILPKENSLPKAFNAGLEAFSKTGKWHGDPTPDLWTPAIKVGWQGKTRFWETDDQIYGGISWTTDIIGQIWYPSEDFNAHTGILTGAYNRGTDAATYAKQNNAARLETARKGLGLLHPGKQDAVEYGMSIAWQYMPHQVGGWASDTASTNEKIYEQITTFEKDSRFFCAGDTWSYWPGWQEGSITSAYCAIYGIARTMQPAKYSDCSCFG
;
A
#
# COMPACT_ATOMS: atom_id res chain seq x y z
N MET A 1 41.97 13.27 11.28
CA MET A 1 42.14 14.26 10.19
C MET A 1 40.74 14.67 9.77
N SER A 2 40.27 15.85 10.23
CA SER A 2 38.88 16.31 10.12
C SER A 2 38.58 16.78 8.69
N MET A 3 37.72 16.05 7.96
CA MET A 3 37.16 16.55 6.70
C MET A 3 35.99 17.48 7.00
N PHE A 4 36.25 18.79 7.00
CA PHE A 4 35.20 19.79 6.98
C PHE A 4 34.49 19.74 5.62
N LEU A 5 33.18 19.54 5.60
CA LEU A 5 32.35 19.74 4.42
C LEU A 5 32.53 21.18 3.90
N ASN A 6 32.85 21.32 2.61
CA ASN A 6 33.01 22.61 1.96
C ASN A 6 31.65 23.35 1.91
N ARG A 7 31.63 24.58 2.43
CA ARG A 7 30.49 25.53 2.45
C ARG A 7 29.76 25.65 1.10
N ARG A 8 30.43 25.41 -0.03
CA ARG A 8 29.86 25.45 -1.39
C ARG A 8 28.94 24.25 -1.70
N ALA A 9 29.20 23.07 -1.15
CA ALA A 9 28.36 21.88 -1.34
C ALA A 9 27.04 21.98 -0.55
N MET A 10 27.12 22.48 0.69
CA MET A 10 25.97 22.79 1.54
C MET A 10 25.11 23.96 0.97
N LEU A 11 25.71 24.84 0.16
CA LEU A 11 25.02 25.88 -0.62
C LEU A 11 24.11 25.33 -1.72
N HIS A 12 24.54 24.27 -2.40
CA HIS A 12 23.78 23.67 -3.51
C HIS A 12 22.71 22.68 -3.03
N ALA A 13 22.99 21.95 -1.94
CA ALA A 13 22.04 20.98 -1.39
C ALA A 13 20.81 21.62 -0.73
N MET A 14 20.97 22.79 -0.08
CA MET A 14 19.89 23.40 0.72
C MET A 14 18.99 24.36 -0.06
N THR A 15 19.46 24.94 -1.18
CA THR A 15 18.59 25.68 -2.12
C THR A 15 17.62 24.77 -2.88
N ALA A 16 17.93 23.48 -3.02
CA ALA A 16 16.99 22.48 -3.53
C ALA A 16 15.85 22.18 -2.54
N LEU A 17 16.12 22.15 -1.23
CA LEU A 17 15.09 21.87 -0.21
C LEU A 17 14.15 23.05 0.07
N ALA A 18 14.61 24.30 -0.06
CA ALA A 18 13.73 25.47 0.01
C ALA A 18 12.75 25.57 -1.18
N GLY A 19 13.06 24.92 -2.31
CA GLY A 19 12.20 24.85 -3.49
C GLY A 19 11.08 23.81 -3.39
N ALA A 20 11.19 22.82 -2.49
CA ALA A 20 10.19 21.75 -2.36
C ALA A 20 8.92 22.19 -1.60
N ALA A 21 9.02 23.21 -0.74
CA ALA A 21 7.90 23.68 0.09
C ALA A 21 7.11 24.87 -0.51
N ALA A 22 7.47 25.37 -1.70
CA ALA A 22 6.86 26.58 -2.28
C ALA A 22 6.54 26.48 -3.78
N LEU A 23 6.18 25.29 -4.26
CA LEU A 23 5.63 25.11 -5.61
C LEU A 23 4.15 24.75 -5.53
N SER A 24 3.30 25.76 -5.60
CA SER A 24 2.02 25.58 -6.27
C SER A 24 2.33 25.18 -7.71
N PRO A 25 1.79 24.07 -8.24
CA PRO A 25 2.04 23.69 -9.63
C PRO A 25 1.63 24.85 -10.55
N PRO A 26 2.54 25.46 -11.31
CA PRO A 26 2.16 26.52 -12.23
C PRO A 26 1.43 25.85 -13.39
N LEU A 27 0.14 26.15 -13.56
CA LEU A 27 -0.59 26.22 -14.84
C LEU A 27 -0.02 25.33 -15.98
N LEU A 28 0.16 24.04 -15.73
CA LEU A 28 0.01 23.02 -16.74
C LEU A 28 -1.47 23.05 -17.05
N GLY A 29 -1.82 23.60 -18.21
CA GLY A 29 -3.18 23.92 -18.60
C GLY A 29 -4.15 22.82 -18.17
N SER A 30 -5.23 23.24 -17.51
CA SER A 30 -6.43 22.49 -17.14
C SER A 30 -6.69 21.21 -17.94
N ARG A 31 -5.90 20.18 -17.67
CA ARG A 31 -6.15 18.78 -17.99
C ARG A 31 -6.11 18.08 -16.64
N PRO A 32 -7.15 17.32 -16.25
CA PRO A 32 -7.05 16.45 -15.08
C PRO A 32 -6.00 15.38 -15.39
N ALA A 33 -4.75 15.65 -15.03
CA ALA A 33 -3.55 14.97 -15.52
C ALA A 33 -3.30 13.58 -14.89
N ARG A 34 -4.33 12.85 -14.45
CA ARG A 34 -4.12 11.49 -13.94
C ARG A 34 -5.23 10.51 -14.26
N ALA A 35 -6.48 10.96 -14.25
CA ALA A 35 -7.60 10.14 -14.72
C ALA A 35 -7.56 9.85 -16.24
N ALA A 36 -6.81 10.65 -17.02
CA ALA A 36 -6.67 10.48 -18.45
C ALA A 36 -5.56 9.49 -18.88
N GLU A 37 -4.67 9.07 -17.96
CA GLU A 37 -3.51 8.21 -18.29
C GLU A 37 -3.71 6.76 -17.86
N LEU A 38 -4.59 6.49 -16.89
CA LEU A 38 -4.94 5.12 -16.52
C LEU A 38 -6.02 4.57 -17.45
N PRO A 39 -5.94 3.29 -17.84
CA PRO A 39 -7.00 2.68 -18.64
C PRO A 39 -8.29 2.74 -17.83
N PRO A 40 -9.35 3.40 -18.33
CA PRO A 40 -10.62 3.42 -17.64
C PRO A 40 -11.23 2.03 -17.66
N LYS A 41 -12.28 1.84 -16.86
CA LYS A 41 -13.14 0.66 -17.01
C LYS A 41 -13.56 0.51 -18.47
N PRO A 42 -13.47 -0.69 -19.07
CA PRO A 42 -13.89 -0.91 -20.44
C PRO A 42 -15.35 -0.53 -20.64
N ASP A 43 -15.65 0.13 -21.75
CA ASP A 43 -17.01 0.47 -22.18
C ASP A 43 -17.34 -0.34 -23.43
N LEU A 44 -17.86 -1.56 -23.21
CA LEU A 44 -18.21 -2.50 -24.26
C LEU A 44 -19.74 -2.68 -24.31
N PRO A 45 -20.32 -3.01 -25.49
CA PRO A 45 -21.72 -3.41 -25.57
C PRO A 45 -22.06 -4.55 -24.59
N LYS A 46 -23.26 -4.55 -24.02
CA LYS A 46 -23.69 -5.55 -23.02
C LYS A 46 -23.68 -6.99 -23.53
N ASP A 47 -23.79 -7.18 -24.84
CA ASP A 47 -23.78 -8.48 -25.52
C ASP A 47 -22.46 -8.77 -26.25
N PHE A 48 -21.42 -7.95 -26.00
CA PHE A 48 -20.13 -8.05 -26.68
C PHE A 48 -19.53 -9.47 -26.60
N GLY A 49 -19.61 -10.09 -25.43
CA GLY A 49 -19.09 -11.43 -25.15
C GLY A 49 -20.09 -12.56 -25.37
N LYS A 50 -21.27 -12.30 -25.97
CA LYS A 50 -22.33 -13.31 -26.08
C LYS A 50 -21.83 -14.58 -26.78
N GLY A 51 -21.95 -15.71 -26.08
CA GLY A 51 -21.52 -17.02 -26.57
C GLY A 51 -20.01 -17.28 -26.45
N LYS A 52 -19.26 -16.37 -25.81
CA LYS A 52 -17.84 -16.53 -25.48
C LYS A 52 -17.66 -16.84 -24.00
N SER A 53 -16.64 -17.63 -23.71
CA SER A 53 -16.31 -18.11 -22.37
C SER A 53 -14.92 -17.65 -21.92
N VAL A 54 -14.78 -17.28 -20.65
CA VAL A 54 -13.53 -16.82 -20.06
C VAL A 54 -13.26 -17.58 -18.78
N ALA A 55 -12.08 -18.22 -18.70
CA ALA A 55 -11.53 -18.72 -17.45
C ALA A 55 -10.72 -17.62 -16.77
N ILE A 56 -10.87 -17.48 -15.45
CA ILE A 56 -10.09 -16.57 -14.62
C ILE A 56 -9.37 -17.38 -13.55
N LEU A 57 -8.06 -17.24 -13.44
CA LEU A 57 -7.26 -17.98 -12.46
C LEU A 57 -6.91 -17.05 -11.29
N GLY A 58 -7.57 -17.26 -10.15
CA GLY A 58 -7.48 -16.49 -8.92
C GLY A 58 -8.69 -15.59 -8.67
N ALA A 59 -9.22 -15.63 -7.46
CA ALA A 59 -10.32 -14.80 -6.95
C ALA A 59 -9.81 -13.66 -6.05
N GLY A 60 -8.65 -13.09 -6.39
CA GLY A 60 -8.18 -11.82 -5.83
C GLY A 60 -8.93 -10.62 -6.40
N VAL A 61 -8.53 -9.41 -6.00
CA VAL A 61 -9.16 -8.15 -6.46
C VAL A 61 -9.21 -8.04 -7.99
N ALA A 62 -8.11 -8.36 -8.69
CA ALA A 62 -8.06 -8.36 -10.16
C ALA A 62 -9.04 -9.36 -10.79
N GLY A 63 -9.06 -10.60 -10.29
CA GLY A 63 -9.88 -11.67 -10.85
C GLY A 63 -11.38 -11.43 -10.63
N LEU A 64 -11.76 -10.97 -9.44
CA LEU A 64 -13.17 -10.63 -9.15
C LEU A 64 -13.64 -9.39 -9.92
N THR A 65 -12.75 -8.41 -10.12
CA THR A 65 -13.04 -7.23 -10.96
C THR A 65 -13.24 -7.64 -12.42
N ALA A 66 -12.37 -8.51 -12.94
CA ALA A 66 -12.49 -9.06 -14.29
C ALA A 66 -13.77 -9.87 -14.46
N ALA A 67 -14.10 -10.73 -13.49
CA ALA A 67 -15.31 -11.56 -13.50
C ALA A 67 -16.58 -10.70 -13.54
N TYR A 68 -16.69 -9.73 -12.63
CA TYR A 68 -17.82 -8.78 -12.58
C TYR A 68 -17.98 -8.04 -13.91
N THR A 69 -16.89 -7.50 -14.44
CA THR A 69 -16.91 -6.68 -15.65
C THR A 69 -17.25 -7.52 -16.90
N LEU A 70 -16.63 -8.69 -17.08
CA LEU A 70 -16.89 -9.57 -18.22
C LEU A 70 -18.30 -10.16 -18.19
N ALA A 71 -18.81 -10.53 -17.02
CA ALA A 71 -20.20 -10.97 -16.87
C ALA A 71 -21.19 -9.88 -17.30
N GLY A 72 -20.91 -8.62 -16.98
CA GLY A 72 -21.67 -7.45 -17.42
C GLY A 72 -21.67 -7.21 -18.95
N PHE A 73 -20.67 -7.75 -19.66
CA PHE A 73 -20.57 -7.71 -21.13
C PHE A 73 -21.03 -9.00 -21.81
N GLY A 74 -21.70 -9.90 -21.07
CA GLY A 74 -22.36 -11.06 -21.64
C GLY A 74 -21.47 -12.28 -21.89
N PHE A 75 -20.24 -12.28 -21.35
CA PHE A 75 -19.38 -13.46 -21.34
C PHE A 75 -19.88 -14.50 -20.33
N LYS A 76 -19.67 -15.79 -20.65
CA LYS A 76 -19.69 -16.86 -19.64
C LYS A 76 -18.36 -16.85 -18.88
N VAL A 77 -18.40 -16.86 -17.56
CA VAL A 77 -17.22 -16.70 -16.70
C VAL A 77 -17.13 -17.85 -15.71
N GLN A 78 -15.93 -18.37 -15.52
CA GLN A 78 -15.57 -19.27 -14.42
C GLN A 78 -14.27 -18.78 -13.79
N VAL A 79 -14.31 -18.51 -12.48
CA VAL A 79 -13.14 -18.19 -11.67
C VAL A 79 -12.70 -19.45 -10.92
N PHE A 80 -11.40 -19.74 -10.94
CA PHE A 80 -10.78 -20.85 -10.21
C PHE A 80 -9.86 -20.28 -9.13
N GLU A 81 -10.18 -20.52 -7.86
CA GLU A 81 -9.39 -20.07 -6.71
C GLU A 81 -8.82 -21.28 -5.99
N ALA A 82 -7.49 -21.28 -5.78
CA ALA A 82 -6.80 -22.41 -5.17
C ALA A 82 -7.08 -22.49 -3.66
N ASP A 83 -7.24 -21.34 -3.00
CA ASP A 83 -7.54 -21.27 -1.57
C ASP A 83 -9.02 -21.62 -1.28
N SER A 84 -9.28 -21.88 0.00
CA SER A 84 -10.65 -21.99 0.54
C SER A 84 -11.27 -20.63 0.90
N ARG A 85 -10.68 -19.53 0.43
CA ARG A 85 -11.10 -18.14 0.71
C ARG A 85 -10.93 -17.28 -0.52
N TYR A 86 -11.59 -16.14 -0.53
CA TYR A 86 -11.46 -15.13 -1.57
C TYR A 86 -10.37 -14.08 -1.25
N GLY A 87 -10.13 -13.16 -2.17
CA GLY A 87 -9.43 -11.90 -1.91
C GLY A 87 -7.91 -11.92 -2.11
N GLY A 88 -7.29 -13.11 -2.20
CA GLY A 88 -5.85 -13.24 -2.43
C GLY A 88 -5.03 -12.54 -1.34
N ARG A 89 -4.20 -11.55 -1.71
CA ARG A 89 -3.42 -10.75 -0.75
C ARG A 89 -4.25 -9.70 0.02
N SER A 90 -5.48 -9.40 -0.41
CA SER A 90 -6.39 -8.54 0.36
C SER A 90 -7.07 -9.35 1.46
N LEU A 91 -6.38 -9.52 2.59
CA LEU A 91 -6.85 -10.28 3.75
C LEU A 91 -7.08 -9.34 4.93
N THR A 92 -8.28 -9.43 5.52
CA THR A 92 -8.60 -8.77 6.78
C THR A 92 -9.09 -9.79 7.80
N ALA A 93 -8.32 -10.00 8.87
CA ALA A 93 -8.67 -10.94 9.93
C ALA A 93 -9.61 -10.30 10.97
N ARG A 94 -10.59 -11.06 11.47
CA ARG A 94 -11.63 -10.61 12.42
C ARG A 94 -11.88 -11.65 13.51
N PRO A 95 -12.48 -11.27 14.66
CA PRO A 95 -12.81 -12.20 15.75
C PRO A 95 -13.45 -13.51 15.30
N SER A 96 -12.99 -14.63 15.86
CA SER A 96 -13.56 -15.95 15.58
C SER A 96 -14.81 -16.27 16.40
N ASN A 97 -15.14 -15.45 17.40
CA ASN A 97 -16.35 -15.58 18.21
C ASN A 97 -17.62 -15.58 17.34
N GLU A 98 -18.52 -16.54 17.58
CA GLU A 98 -19.70 -16.76 16.74
C GLU A 98 -20.74 -15.65 16.85
N ASP A 99 -20.89 -15.02 18.03
CA ASP A 99 -21.80 -13.88 18.20
C ASP A 99 -21.27 -12.66 17.45
N TYR A 100 -19.96 -12.39 17.55
CA TYR A 100 -19.32 -11.32 16.79
C TYR A 100 -19.46 -11.55 15.27
N LYS A 101 -19.22 -12.78 14.82
CA LYS A 101 -19.39 -13.17 13.41
C LYS A 101 -20.84 -13.00 12.96
N ALA A 102 -21.81 -13.41 13.78
CA ALA A 102 -23.23 -13.24 13.49
C ALA A 102 -23.61 -11.75 13.40
N TRP A 103 -23.12 -10.91 14.31
CA TRP A 103 -23.28 -9.45 14.23
C TRP A 103 -22.71 -8.90 12.93
N TRP A 104 -21.48 -9.28 12.58
CA TRP A 104 -20.82 -8.79 11.36
C TRP A 104 -21.64 -9.12 10.11
N PHE A 105 -22.14 -10.36 9.99
CA PHE A 105 -23.02 -10.73 8.88
C PHE A 105 -24.32 -9.94 8.91
N SER A 106 -24.95 -9.75 10.06
CA SER A 106 -26.18 -8.94 10.15
C SER A 106 -25.98 -7.51 9.67
N LYS A 107 -24.79 -6.94 9.88
CA LYS A 107 -24.41 -5.58 9.43
C LYS A 107 -24.07 -5.53 7.94
N TYR A 108 -23.36 -6.52 7.41
CA TYR A 108 -22.68 -6.40 6.11
C TYR A 108 -23.16 -7.35 5.00
N ASP A 109 -23.73 -8.49 5.34
CA ASP A 109 -24.27 -9.49 4.41
C ASP A 109 -25.31 -10.38 5.15
N PRO A 110 -26.52 -9.86 5.43
CA PRO A 110 -27.50 -10.55 6.29
C PRO A 110 -27.99 -11.87 5.68
N ASP A 111 -27.93 -12.01 4.36
CA ASP A 111 -28.30 -13.22 3.63
C ASP A 111 -27.21 -14.31 3.69
N LYS A 112 -26.00 -13.98 4.19
CA LYS A 112 -24.85 -14.88 4.33
C LYS A 112 -24.54 -15.65 3.04
N LEU A 113 -24.57 -14.97 1.90
CA LEU A 113 -24.52 -15.60 0.57
C LEU A 113 -23.21 -16.37 0.35
N PHE A 114 -22.09 -15.84 0.85
CA PHE A 114 -20.77 -16.47 0.70
C PHE A 114 -20.03 -16.51 2.04
N PRO A 115 -20.26 -17.51 2.92
CA PRO A 115 -19.70 -17.52 4.27
C PRO A 115 -18.16 -17.43 4.34
N ALA A 116 -17.45 -17.94 3.33
CA ALA A 116 -15.99 -17.85 3.22
C ALA A 116 -15.46 -16.42 2.96
N MET A 117 -16.34 -15.42 2.85
CA MET A 117 -15.96 -14.01 2.82
C MET A 117 -15.50 -13.51 4.20
N TYR A 118 -15.93 -14.14 5.29
CA TYR A 118 -15.51 -13.80 6.65
C TYR A 118 -14.23 -14.55 7.02
N VAL A 119 -13.12 -13.82 7.18
CA VAL A 119 -11.83 -14.41 7.52
C VAL A 119 -11.55 -14.25 9.01
N ASP A 120 -11.62 -15.37 9.74
CA ASP A 120 -11.29 -15.45 11.18
C ASP A 120 -10.03 -16.28 11.45
N ARG A 121 -9.47 -16.90 10.43
CA ARG A 121 -8.30 -17.78 10.53
C ARG A 121 -7.56 -17.88 9.22
N TYR A 122 -6.27 -18.20 9.30
CA TYR A 122 -5.45 -18.59 8.16
C TYR A 122 -4.32 -19.49 8.61
N GLN A 123 -3.65 -20.09 7.63
CA GLN A 123 -2.54 -20.99 7.87
C GLN A 123 -1.43 -20.70 6.85
N GLU A 124 -0.21 -20.51 7.34
CA GLU A 124 0.98 -20.47 6.48
C GLU A 124 1.28 -21.89 5.97
N ARG A 125 2.02 -22.01 4.88
CA ARG A 125 2.37 -23.31 4.29
C ARG A 125 3.20 -24.16 5.27
N PRO A 126 3.24 -25.50 5.09
CA PRO A 126 4.01 -26.40 5.97
C PRO A 126 5.52 -26.13 6.03
N ASP A 127 6.10 -25.47 5.02
CA ASP A 127 7.50 -25.03 5.01
C ASP A 127 7.76 -23.78 5.87
N SER A 128 6.70 -23.13 6.38
CA SER A 128 6.82 -22.00 7.28
C SER A 128 7.36 -22.42 8.66
N PRO A 129 8.15 -21.56 9.32
CA PRO A 129 8.42 -21.65 10.76
C PRO A 129 7.18 -21.45 11.66
N ALA A 130 6.08 -20.96 11.11
CA ALA A 130 4.79 -20.76 11.79
C ALA A 130 3.63 -21.45 11.04
N PRO A 131 3.68 -22.78 10.83
CA PRO A 131 2.73 -23.48 9.96
C PRO A 131 1.40 -23.81 10.65
N ASP A 132 1.31 -23.60 11.96
CA ASP A 132 0.10 -23.87 12.73
C ASP A 132 -1.04 -22.94 12.31
N LEU A 133 -2.27 -23.46 12.38
CA LEU A 133 -3.47 -22.67 12.11
C LEU A 133 -3.54 -21.51 13.11
N GLN A 134 -3.57 -20.28 12.59
CA GLN A 134 -3.77 -19.09 13.38
C GLN A 134 -5.24 -18.72 13.37
N VAL A 135 -5.85 -18.70 14.55
CA VAL A 135 -7.23 -18.26 14.78
C VAL A 135 -7.18 -16.86 15.37
N CYS A 136 -8.02 -15.97 14.85
CA CYS A 136 -8.14 -14.61 15.34
C CYS A 136 -8.93 -14.61 16.66
N GLU A 137 -8.23 -14.40 17.76
CA GLU A 137 -8.77 -14.38 19.13
C GLU A 137 -9.15 -12.97 19.60
N PHE A 138 -9.09 -11.96 18.72
CA PHE A 138 -9.58 -10.63 19.05
C PHE A 138 -11.03 -10.70 19.52
N MET A 139 -11.40 -9.85 20.49
CA MET A 139 -12.75 -9.80 21.02
C MET A 139 -13.02 -8.47 21.74
N ASP A 140 -14.22 -7.94 21.56
CA ASP A 140 -14.76 -6.90 22.44
C ASP A 140 -15.38 -7.59 23.66
N ASP A 141 -14.57 -7.79 24.71
CA ASP A 141 -15.01 -8.46 25.93
C ASP A 141 -16.01 -7.64 26.76
N ALA A 142 -16.18 -6.34 26.47
CA ALA A 142 -17.18 -5.49 27.11
C ALA A 142 -18.54 -5.55 26.41
N TRP A 143 -18.60 -6.10 25.20
CA TRP A 143 -19.84 -6.24 24.44
C TRP A 143 -20.59 -7.53 24.80
N ASP A 144 -21.85 -7.36 25.24
CA ASP A 144 -22.79 -8.47 25.41
C ASP A 144 -23.90 -8.37 24.35
N PRO A 145 -23.95 -9.32 23.39
CA PRO A 145 -24.95 -9.32 22.31
C PRO A 145 -26.40 -9.46 22.80
N LYS A 146 -26.64 -9.87 24.06
CA LYS A 146 -27.99 -10.09 24.60
C LYS A 146 -28.63 -8.84 25.20
N ILE A 147 -27.81 -7.87 25.59
CA ILE A 147 -28.27 -6.67 26.32
C ILE A 147 -27.77 -5.36 25.71
N SER A 148 -26.78 -5.39 24.81
CA SER A 148 -26.27 -4.19 24.18
C SER A 148 -27.19 -3.72 23.05
N ASP A 149 -27.67 -2.47 23.14
CA ASP A 149 -28.40 -1.80 22.06
C ASP A 149 -27.47 -1.34 20.90
N HIS A 150 -26.15 -1.49 21.09
CA HIS A 150 -25.12 -1.14 20.11
C HIS A 150 -24.28 -2.38 19.73
N GLY A 151 -23.67 -2.35 18.53
CA GLY A 151 -22.71 -3.37 18.11
C GLY A 151 -21.40 -3.32 18.93
N PRO A 152 -20.55 -4.35 18.84
CA PRO A 152 -19.21 -4.32 19.40
C PRO A 152 -18.34 -3.26 18.71
N VAL A 153 -17.22 -2.92 19.33
CA VAL A 153 -16.08 -2.26 18.67
C VAL A 153 -15.67 -3.10 17.47
N GLU A 154 -15.46 -2.46 16.32
CA GLU A 154 -15.17 -3.21 15.10
C GLU A 154 -13.68 -3.54 15.02
N LEU A 155 -13.33 -4.76 15.46
CA LEU A 155 -11.97 -5.27 15.50
C LEU A 155 -11.60 -5.97 14.20
N PHE A 156 -10.54 -5.47 13.54
CA PHE A 156 -9.97 -6.12 12.38
C PHE A 156 -8.48 -5.80 12.17
N LEU A 157 -7.75 -6.74 11.54
CA LEU A 157 -6.38 -6.54 11.07
C LEU A 157 -6.33 -6.62 9.55
N ASN A 158 -6.01 -5.50 8.89
CA ASN A 158 -5.64 -5.48 7.47
C ASN A 158 -4.24 -6.10 7.27
N ALA A 159 -4.19 -7.43 7.13
CA ALA A 159 -2.95 -8.20 6.98
C ALA A 159 -2.22 -7.90 5.66
N GLY A 160 -2.93 -7.47 4.62
CA GLY A 160 -2.38 -7.07 3.33
C GLY A 160 -2.45 -5.56 3.07
N PRO A 161 -3.16 -5.09 2.02
CA PRO A 161 -3.34 -3.68 1.74
C PRO A 161 -4.08 -2.98 2.89
N GLY A 162 -3.59 -1.81 3.30
CA GLY A 162 -4.15 -1.06 4.44
C GLY A 162 -4.62 0.36 4.13
N ARG A 163 -4.42 0.86 2.91
CA ARG A 163 -4.81 2.23 2.53
C ARG A 163 -5.07 2.39 1.03
N ILE A 164 -5.84 3.42 0.70
CA ILE A 164 -6.25 3.82 -0.65
C ILE A 164 -5.85 5.29 -0.85
N PRO A 165 -4.82 5.56 -1.66
CA PRO A 165 -4.45 6.90 -2.09
C PRO A 165 -5.51 7.61 -2.94
N SER A 166 -5.58 8.94 -2.84
CA SER A 166 -6.54 9.76 -3.60
C SER A 166 -6.37 9.70 -5.11
N ASN A 167 -5.22 9.24 -5.58
CA ASN A 167 -4.89 9.04 -6.99
C ASN A 167 -5.28 7.65 -7.54
N HIS A 168 -5.78 6.73 -6.71
CA HIS A 168 -6.27 5.40 -7.11
C HIS A 168 -7.71 5.50 -7.65
N VAL A 169 -7.85 6.19 -8.77
CA VAL A 169 -9.16 6.60 -9.28
C VAL A 169 -10.02 5.42 -9.71
N ASN A 170 -9.45 4.33 -10.26
CA ASN A 170 -10.26 3.18 -10.66
C ASN A 170 -10.75 2.38 -9.45
N LEU A 171 -9.91 2.24 -8.42
CA LEU A 171 -10.34 1.63 -7.15
C LEU A 171 -11.43 2.45 -6.48
N ILE A 172 -11.28 3.77 -6.38
CA ILE A 172 -12.29 4.66 -5.79
C ILE A 172 -13.60 4.60 -6.57
N ASN A 173 -13.54 4.62 -7.91
CA ASN A 173 -14.71 4.48 -8.77
C ASN A 173 -15.38 3.11 -8.59
N LEU A 174 -14.60 2.04 -8.50
CA LEU A 174 -15.11 0.70 -8.26
C LEU A 174 -15.80 0.62 -6.89
N CYS A 175 -15.19 1.16 -5.83
CA CYS A 175 -15.80 1.23 -4.49
C CYS A 175 -17.15 1.94 -4.54
N LYS A 176 -17.24 3.09 -5.23
CA LYS A 176 -18.50 3.80 -5.44
C LYS A 176 -19.54 2.96 -6.18
N GLU A 177 -19.13 2.25 -7.23
CA GLU A 177 -20.00 1.42 -8.05
C GLU A 177 -20.61 0.25 -7.26
N ILE A 178 -19.80 -0.47 -6.49
CA ILE A 178 -20.23 -1.69 -5.79
C ILE A 178 -20.76 -1.42 -4.36
N GLY A 179 -20.77 -0.15 -3.95
CA GLY A 179 -21.30 0.31 -2.65
C GLY A 179 -20.38 0.03 -1.47
N VAL A 180 -19.07 0.24 -1.63
CA VAL A 180 -18.09 0.24 -0.52
C VAL A 180 -17.96 1.65 0.02
N ALA A 181 -18.36 1.85 1.28
CA ALA A 181 -18.15 3.11 1.98
C ALA A 181 -16.65 3.27 2.33
N LEU A 182 -16.11 4.46 2.08
CA LEU A 182 -14.73 4.84 2.39
C LEU A 182 -14.71 5.87 3.53
N GLU A 183 -13.72 5.78 4.39
CA GLU A 183 -13.40 6.73 5.47
C GLU A 183 -11.95 7.21 5.37
N PRO A 184 -11.59 8.34 6.01
CA PRO A 184 -10.20 8.81 6.02
C PRO A 184 -9.25 7.81 6.68
N TYR A 185 -8.11 7.57 6.03
CA TYR A 185 -6.99 6.84 6.63
C TYR A 185 -5.92 7.83 7.08
N ILE A 186 -5.57 7.80 8.36
CA ILE A 186 -4.51 8.65 8.92
C ILE A 186 -3.18 7.93 8.75
N PHE A 187 -2.38 8.40 7.78
CA PHE A 187 -1.03 7.87 7.55
C PHE A 187 0.00 8.44 8.52
N GLN A 188 -0.12 9.72 8.84
CA GLN A 188 0.83 10.44 9.67
C GLN A 188 0.11 11.45 10.56
N SER A 189 0.45 11.40 11.84
CA SER A 189 0.09 12.37 12.87
C SER A 189 1.37 12.90 13.51
N MET A 190 1.37 14.18 13.88
CA MET A 190 2.52 14.79 14.56
C MET A 190 2.71 14.28 16.00
N SER A 191 1.69 13.62 16.56
CA SER A 191 1.80 12.89 17.84
C SER A 191 2.47 11.52 17.70
N ASN A 192 2.58 10.96 16.49
CA ASN A 192 3.26 9.67 16.30
C ASN A 192 4.73 9.75 16.75
N LEU A 193 5.34 8.60 16.99
CA LEU A 193 6.65 8.48 17.59
C LEU A 193 7.69 7.98 16.57
N LEU A 194 8.93 8.41 16.78
CA LEU A 194 10.13 7.92 16.13
C LEU A 194 11.04 7.32 17.20
N GLN A 195 11.66 6.18 16.93
CA GLN A 195 12.58 5.54 17.86
C GLN A 195 13.76 4.89 17.13
N SER A 196 14.95 5.00 17.71
CA SER A 196 16.17 4.42 17.16
C SER A 196 17.16 4.17 18.28
N ALA A 197 17.86 3.03 18.26
CA ALA A 197 18.87 2.70 19.27
C ALA A 197 20.03 3.70 19.27
N GLU A 198 20.32 4.30 18.12
CA GLU A 198 21.36 5.29 17.89
C GLU A 198 20.97 6.70 18.38
N TYR A 199 19.69 6.94 18.65
CA TYR A 199 19.16 8.21 19.12
C TYR A 199 18.69 8.15 20.58
N ASN A 200 19.04 9.16 21.39
CA ASN A 200 18.48 9.38 22.73
C ASN A 200 18.44 8.12 23.63
N GLN A 201 19.48 7.30 23.57
CA GLN A 201 19.57 6.03 24.32
C GLN A 201 18.40 5.07 24.04
N GLY A 202 17.87 5.09 22.82
CA GLY A 202 16.74 4.26 22.41
C GLY A 202 15.37 4.79 22.84
N LYS A 203 15.28 5.96 23.47
CA LYS A 203 13.99 6.53 23.90
C LYS A 203 13.23 7.13 22.70
N PRO A 204 11.89 6.97 22.66
CA PRO A 204 11.08 7.53 21.59
C PRO A 204 11.02 9.06 21.66
N VAL A 205 10.75 9.68 20.53
CA VAL A 205 10.56 11.13 20.37
C VAL A 205 9.38 11.37 19.42
N SER A 206 8.62 12.45 19.61
CA SER A 206 7.49 12.72 18.74
C SER A 206 7.95 13.17 17.35
N PHE A 207 7.15 12.82 16.34
CA PHE A 207 7.37 13.19 14.95
C PHE A 207 7.43 14.71 14.80
N ALA A 208 6.51 15.45 15.44
CA ALA A 208 6.53 16.93 15.45
C ALA A 208 7.86 17.51 15.94
N GLN A 209 8.41 16.96 17.03
CA GLN A 209 9.61 17.51 17.64
C GLN A 209 10.80 17.38 16.69
N ILE A 210 10.96 16.24 16.01
CA ILE A 210 12.01 16.04 15.02
C ILE A 210 11.76 16.87 13.76
N THR A 211 10.57 16.77 13.16
CA THR A 211 10.25 17.43 11.88
C THR A 211 10.38 18.95 11.98
N TYR A 212 9.79 19.56 13.01
CA TYR A 212 9.80 21.02 13.11
C TYR A 212 11.11 21.58 13.66
N SER A 213 11.90 20.79 14.41
CA SER A 213 13.28 21.16 14.71
C SER A 213 14.14 21.19 13.44
N LEU A 214 14.04 20.13 12.62
CA LEU A 214 14.73 20.04 11.32
C LEU A 214 14.38 21.23 10.42
N TYR A 215 13.10 21.54 10.25
CA TYR A 215 12.65 22.63 9.38
C TYR A 215 13.08 24.01 9.91
N GLY A 216 13.02 24.22 11.22
CA GLY A 216 13.47 25.46 11.86
C GLY A 216 14.95 25.72 11.66
N GLU A 217 15.79 24.74 11.97
CA GLU A 217 17.26 24.81 11.80
C GLU A 217 17.63 25.04 10.33
N MET A 218 17.02 24.29 9.39
CA MET A 218 17.22 24.47 7.96
C MET A 218 16.85 25.88 7.48
N ALA A 219 15.72 26.40 7.95
CA ALA A 219 15.25 27.73 7.58
C ALA A 219 16.15 28.83 8.15
N ALA A 220 16.62 28.70 9.39
CA ALA A 220 17.54 29.64 10.02
C ALA A 220 18.86 29.73 9.25
N ASP A 221 19.42 28.58 8.85
CA ASP A 221 20.62 28.49 8.02
C ASP A 221 20.42 29.16 6.65
N MET A 222 19.29 28.90 5.98
CA MET A 222 18.96 29.53 4.71
C MET A 222 18.76 31.04 4.84
N TYR A 223 18.07 31.48 5.89
CA TYR A 223 17.87 32.90 6.17
C TYR A 223 19.20 33.62 6.41
N ALA A 224 20.06 33.07 7.27
CA ALA A 224 21.36 33.64 7.61
C ALA A 224 22.27 33.76 6.37
N LYS A 225 22.22 32.76 5.50
CA LYS A 225 22.99 32.69 4.26
C LYS A 225 22.53 33.70 3.22
N VAL A 226 21.22 33.83 3.01
CA VAL A 226 20.64 34.90 2.18
C VAL A 226 21.07 36.25 2.76
N ALA A 227 20.85 36.50 4.05
CA ALA A 227 21.26 37.77 4.69
C ALA A 227 22.76 38.07 4.57
N HIS A 228 23.63 37.05 4.61
CA HIS A 228 25.07 37.20 4.40
C HIS A 228 25.42 37.60 2.96
N GLU A 229 24.87 36.92 1.95
CA GLU A 229 25.12 37.26 0.55
C GLU A 229 24.56 38.65 0.20
N ALA A 230 23.45 39.08 0.82
CA ALA A 230 22.91 40.43 0.66
C ALA A 230 23.87 41.51 1.17
N ARG A 231 24.57 41.25 2.28
CA ARG A 231 25.54 42.18 2.87
C ARG A 231 26.78 42.33 1.99
N LYS A 232 27.28 41.23 1.40
CA LYS A 232 28.39 41.29 0.43
C LYS A 232 28.05 42.19 -0.76
N LEU A 233 26.85 42.06 -1.31
CA LEU A 233 26.40 42.86 -2.46
C LEU A 233 26.20 44.34 -2.15
N LYS A 234 25.96 44.71 -0.88
CA LYS A 234 25.89 46.12 -0.45
C LYS A 234 27.29 46.78 -0.31
N GLY A 235 28.37 46.00 -0.32
CA GLY A 235 29.76 46.47 -0.21
C GLY A 235 30.53 46.53 -1.53
N GLU A 236 29.92 46.15 -2.65
CA GLU A 236 30.48 46.29 -4.00
C GLU A 236 29.85 47.50 -4.72
N PRO A 237 30.60 48.23 -5.59
CA PRO A 237 30.07 49.39 -6.30
C PRO A 237 28.83 49.02 -7.13
N ALA A 238 27.93 50.00 -7.32
CA ALA A 238 26.52 49.92 -7.74
C ALA A 238 26.18 49.25 -9.10
N HIS A 239 27.04 48.39 -9.63
CA HIS A 239 26.79 47.56 -10.81
C HIS A 239 26.94 46.05 -10.57
N ALA A 240 27.25 45.59 -9.34
CA ALA A 240 27.24 44.16 -9.01
C ALA A 240 25.83 43.70 -8.59
N THR A 241 24.93 43.51 -9.56
CA THR A 241 23.68 42.76 -9.34
C THR A 241 24.01 41.30 -9.10
N GLY A 242 24.33 40.92 -7.85
CA GLY A 242 24.43 39.52 -7.43
C GLY A 242 23.05 38.87 -7.43
N MET A 243 22.58 38.54 -8.62
CA MET A 243 21.44 37.68 -8.83
C MET A 243 21.83 36.29 -8.37
N VAL A 244 21.16 35.73 -7.36
CA VAL A 244 21.12 34.27 -7.21
C VAL A 244 20.31 33.77 -8.41
N LYS A 245 21.01 33.34 -9.46
CA LYS A 245 20.37 32.65 -10.58
C LYS A 245 19.82 31.33 -10.04
N VAL A 246 18.53 31.28 -9.78
CA VAL A 246 17.81 30.01 -9.74
C VAL A 246 17.72 29.57 -11.21
N ALA A 247 18.60 28.66 -11.61
CA ALA A 247 18.53 28.06 -12.93
C ALA A 247 17.24 27.22 -12.98
N HIS A 248 16.23 27.71 -13.70
CA HIS A 248 15.15 26.85 -14.17
C HIS A 248 15.67 26.14 -15.42
N GLU A 249 15.97 24.85 -15.31
CA GLU A 249 16.30 24.02 -16.49
C GLU A 249 15.06 23.66 -17.31
N THR A 250 13.86 24.02 -16.86
CA THR A 250 12.61 23.70 -17.56
C THR A 250 11.83 24.96 -17.95
N HIS A 251 11.69 25.11 -19.27
CA HIS A 251 10.91 26.09 -20.04
C HIS A 251 11.46 27.51 -20.16
N LYS A 252 11.19 28.10 -21.35
CA LYS A 252 11.57 29.42 -21.89
C LYS A 252 11.10 30.64 -21.05
N ALA A 253 11.09 30.56 -19.73
CA ALA A 253 10.86 31.70 -18.85
C ALA A 253 12.20 32.40 -18.58
N LYS A 254 12.26 33.73 -18.78
CA LYS A 254 13.41 34.54 -18.35
C LYS A 254 13.63 34.31 -16.85
N ALA A 255 14.82 33.84 -16.47
CA ALA A 255 15.19 33.63 -15.07
C ALA A 255 14.86 34.89 -14.24
N ARG A 256 13.88 34.77 -13.34
CA ARG A 256 13.54 35.85 -12.42
C ARG A 256 14.53 35.75 -11.26
N ALA A 257 15.52 36.63 -11.22
CA ALA A 257 16.39 36.69 -10.06
C ALA A 257 15.63 37.28 -8.88
N PHE A 258 15.64 36.56 -7.76
CA PHE A 258 15.24 37.11 -6.48
C PHE A 258 16.45 37.87 -5.92
N GLY A 259 16.25 39.14 -5.59
CA GLY A 259 17.29 39.92 -4.92
C GLY A 259 17.56 39.34 -3.54
N VAL A 260 18.79 39.44 -3.06
CA VAL A 260 19.13 38.86 -1.75
C VAL A 260 18.49 39.64 -0.58
N ASN A 261 17.96 40.84 -0.84
CA ASN A 261 17.09 41.60 0.07
C ASN A 261 15.59 41.42 -0.22
N ASP A 262 15.20 40.37 -0.94
CA ASP A 262 13.78 40.12 -1.26
C ASP A 262 13.03 39.73 0.02
N THR A 263 12.20 40.65 0.49
CA THR A 263 11.39 40.48 1.69
C THR A 263 10.44 39.28 1.58
N ARG A 264 10.07 38.85 0.38
CA ARG A 264 9.24 37.64 0.18
C ARG A 264 10.02 36.38 0.52
N LEU A 265 11.30 36.32 0.15
CA LEU A 265 12.17 35.17 0.46
C LEU A 265 12.50 35.12 1.96
N GLN A 266 12.75 36.27 2.58
CA GLN A 266 12.92 36.37 4.03
C GLN A 266 11.63 35.94 4.77
N ASN A 267 10.47 36.41 4.31
CA ASN A 267 9.17 36.01 4.88
C ASN A 267 8.89 34.52 4.69
N LEU A 268 9.26 33.94 3.53
CA LEU A 268 9.14 32.50 3.29
C LEU A 268 9.90 31.71 4.36
N TYR A 269 11.18 31.98 4.58
CA TYR A 269 11.97 31.24 5.58
C TYR A 269 11.47 31.46 7.00
N ARG A 270 11.08 32.70 7.35
CA ARG A 270 10.53 33.00 8.67
C ARG A 270 9.22 32.24 8.91
N GLN A 271 8.32 32.20 7.94
CA GLN A 271 7.06 31.45 8.06
C GLN A 271 7.29 29.93 8.06
N PHE A 272 8.13 29.44 7.14
CA PHE A 272 8.44 28.02 7.00
C PHE A 272 9.08 27.45 8.26
N GLY A 273 10.12 28.11 8.78
CA GLY A 273 10.87 27.65 9.96
C GLY A 273 10.40 28.20 11.31
N ASP A 274 9.35 29.02 11.35
CA ASP A 274 8.89 29.70 12.57
C ASP A 274 9.95 30.61 13.20
N LEU A 275 10.71 31.32 12.37
CA LEU A 275 11.81 32.15 12.83
C LEU A 275 11.33 33.51 13.33
N ASN A 276 12.02 34.06 14.35
CA ASN A 276 11.74 35.40 14.85
C ASN A 276 12.11 36.51 13.83
N GLU A 277 11.94 37.76 14.20
CA GLU A 277 12.24 38.92 13.33
C GLU A 277 13.71 39.06 12.93
N HIS A 278 14.61 38.40 13.66
CA HIS A 278 16.03 38.34 13.34
C HIS A 278 16.43 37.08 12.58
N GLY A 279 15.45 36.22 12.23
CA GLY A 279 15.67 34.96 11.54
C GLY A 279 16.32 33.88 12.40
N LYS A 280 16.21 33.97 13.72
CA LYS A 280 16.64 32.92 14.64
C LYS A 280 15.49 31.95 14.88
N PHE A 281 15.81 30.65 14.90
CA PHE A 281 14.89 29.62 15.34
C PHE A 281 14.93 29.53 16.87
N GLN A 282 13.82 29.91 17.51
CA GLN A 282 13.64 29.87 18.96
C GLN A 282 12.15 29.92 19.29
N ASP A 283 11.76 29.36 20.45
CA ASP A 283 10.44 29.53 21.04
C ASP A 283 9.25 29.07 20.15
N THR A 284 9.42 28.05 19.30
CA THR A 284 8.34 27.51 18.46
C THR A 284 7.43 26.56 19.22
N THR A 285 6.12 26.69 19.08
CA THR A 285 5.17 25.70 19.62
C THR A 285 4.94 24.52 18.67
N ARG A 286 5.47 24.56 17.44
CA ARG A 286 5.26 23.52 16.41
C ARG A 286 5.86 22.17 16.83
N ILE A 287 6.94 22.18 17.62
CA ILE A 287 7.60 20.99 18.18
C ILE A 287 6.79 20.31 19.30
N GLY A 288 5.68 20.93 19.74
CA GLY A 288 4.80 20.41 20.77
C GLY A 288 5.22 20.75 22.19
N PHE A 289 4.50 20.17 23.15
CA PHE A 289 4.62 20.47 24.58
C PHE A 289 4.99 19.22 25.39
N SER A 290 5.87 19.41 26.38
CA SER A 290 6.09 18.43 27.45
C SER A 290 5.00 18.52 28.52
N ASP A 291 4.52 19.75 28.80
CA ASP A 291 3.32 20.02 29.60
C ASP A 291 2.37 20.84 28.72
N VAL A 292 1.21 20.29 28.37
CA VAL A 292 0.23 20.97 27.50
C VAL A 292 -0.30 22.22 28.21
N PRO A 293 -0.42 23.37 27.52
CA PRO A 293 -0.96 24.58 28.14
C PRO A 293 -2.42 24.39 28.58
N GLY A 294 -2.72 24.85 29.79
CA GLY A 294 -4.04 24.80 30.41
C GLY A 294 -4.75 26.16 30.42
N GLY A 295 -5.71 26.29 31.33
CA GLY A 295 -6.42 27.55 31.56
C GLY A 295 -5.62 28.55 32.42
N TRP A 296 -6.02 29.82 32.34
CA TRP A 296 -5.51 30.90 33.19
C TRP A 296 -4.00 31.14 33.12
N ARG A 297 -3.25 30.73 34.16
CA ARG A 297 -1.80 30.97 34.32
C ARG A 297 -0.96 29.75 33.95
N ASP A 298 -1.58 28.67 33.51
CA ASP A 298 -0.90 27.47 33.06
C ASP A 298 -0.47 27.60 31.60
N LYS A 299 0.72 28.18 31.41
CA LYS A 299 1.31 28.37 30.08
C LYS A 299 1.87 27.07 29.46
N GLY A 300 1.84 25.95 30.18
CA GLY A 300 2.50 24.72 29.79
C GLY A 300 4.03 24.87 29.65
N LYS A 301 4.65 23.87 29.03
CA LYS A 301 6.09 23.81 28.75
C LYS A 301 6.33 23.23 27.37
N VAL A 302 6.76 24.09 26.44
CA VAL A 302 7.19 23.70 25.09
C VAL A 302 8.37 22.72 25.19
N ARG A 303 8.44 21.74 24.27
CA ARG A 303 9.56 20.80 24.20
C ARG A 303 10.86 21.50 23.80
N ASP A 304 11.99 20.86 24.09
CA ASP A 304 13.28 21.39 23.67
C ASP A 304 13.53 21.12 22.17
N VAL A 305 14.17 22.07 21.50
CA VAL A 305 14.62 21.91 20.10
C VAL A 305 15.65 20.79 20.02
N VAL A 306 15.53 19.93 19.01
CA VAL A 306 16.51 18.90 18.72
C VAL A 306 17.52 19.44 17.70
N ALA A 307 18.79 19.47 18.09
CA ALA A 307 19.87 19.95 17.22
C ALA A 307 19.99 19.10 15.94
N MET A 308 20.32 19.76 14.83
CA MET A 308 20.40 19.16 13.49
C MET A 308 21.33 17.94 13.42
N ASP A 309 22.51 18.01 14.05
CA ASP A 309 23.49 16.92 14.09
C ASP A 309 22.90 15.67 14.76
N LYS A 310 22.13 15.83 15.84
CA LYS A 310 21.43 14.73 16.51
C LYS A 310 20.36 14.09 15.63
N ILE A 311 19.70 14.86 14.78
CA ILE A 311 18.72 14.32 13.82
C ILE A 311 19.46 13.56 12.71
N LEU A 312 20.55 14.10 12.17
CA LEU A 312 21.33 13.45 11.13
C LEU A 312 21.96 12.13 11.61
N ASP A 313 22.41 12.07 12.87
CA ASP A 313 22.99 10.86 13.47
C ASP A 313 21.94 9.85 13.98
N SER A 314 20.64 10.18 13.90
CA SER A 314 19.56 9.38 14.52
C SER A 314 19.12 8.15 13.73
N ARG A 315 19.46 8.08 12.44
CA ARG A 315 18.85 7.17 11.44
C ARG A 315 17.36 7.40 11.14
N PHE A 316 16.76 8.51 11.58
CA PHE A 316 15.43 8.94 11.14
C PHE A 316 15.41 9.54 9.72
N ILE A 317 16.57 9.69 9.11
CA ILE A 317 16.76 10.04 7.71
C ILE A 317 17.41 8.83 7.04
N GLY A 318 16.74 8.29 6.02
CA GLY A 318 17.16 7.09 5.32
C GLY A 318 18.21 7.38 4.25
N ASN A 319 18.63 6.32 3.57
CA ASN A 319 19.48 6.44 2.41
C ASN A 319 18.65 6.83 1.18
N ALA A 320 19.01 7.93 0.53
CA ALA A 320 18.33 8.46 -0.66
C ALA A 320 18.57 7.63 -1.94
N ASP A 321 19.64 6.84 -1.96
CA ASP A 321 19.98 5.95 -3.09
C ASP A 321 19.38 4.54 -2.93
N GLU A 322 18.85 4.22 -1.75
CA GLU A 322 18.10 2.99 -1.52
C GLU A 322 16.65 3.16 -2.00
N ASN A 323 16.02 2.07 -2.43
CA ASN A 323 14.61 2.07 -2.74
C ASN A 323 13.85 2.65 -1.51
N PRO A 324 13.04 3.72 -1.64
CA PRO A 324 12.28 4.29 -0.53
C PRO A 324 11.36 3.27 0.15
N GLU A 325 10.92 2.25 -0.58
CA GLU A 325 10.21 1.09 -0.05
C GLU A 325 11.13 0.15 0.75
N LEU A 326 12.44 0.12 0.56
CA LEU A 326 13.35 -0.77 1.28
C LEU A 326 14.27 -0.06 2.28
N SER A 327 14.33 1.27 2.25
CA SER A 327 15.22 2.11 3.06
C SER A 327 14.67 2.28 4.49
N PRO A 328 15.27 1.63 5.51
CA PRO A 328 14.94 1.87 6.90
C PRO A 328 15.48 3.26 7.28
N GLY A 329 14.59 4.22 7.53
CA GLY A 329 14.98 5.57 7.92
C GLY A 329 14.37 6.69 7.08
N SER A 330 13.79 6.45 5.90
CA SER A 330 13.13 7.53 5.12
C SER A 330 11.77 7.99 5.72
N PHE A 331 11.54 7.70 7.00
CA PHE A 331 10.29 7.87 7.72
C PHE A 331 9.76 9.30 7.68
N LEU A 332 10.66 10.28 7.82
CA LEU A 332 10.30 11.70 7.89
C LEU A 332 9.63 12.25 6.64
N PHE A 333 9.90 11.65 5.47
CA PHE A 333 9.45 12.17 4.18
C PHE A 333 8.51 11.22 3.44
N ASN A 334 8.13 10.09 4.06
CA ASN A 334 7.23 9.13 3.44
C ASN A 334 5.89 9.78 3.03
N SER A 335 5.35 10.69 3.84
CA SER A 335 4.12 11.41 3.51
C SER A 335 4.25 12.35 2.31
N PHE A 336 5.44 12.51 1.72
CA PHE A 336 5.67 13.29 0.51
C PHE A 336 5.65 12.42 -0.75
N ASN A 337 5.64 11.09 -0.62
CA ASN A 337 5.45 10.19 -1.76
C ASN A 337 3.99 10.20 -2.17
N ILE A 338 3.73 10.27 -3.47
CA ILE A 338 2.40 10.53 -4.04
C ILE A 338 1.34 9.47 -3.66
N ASP A 339 1.77 8.26 -3.31
CA ASP A 339 0.89 7.17 -2.88
C ASP A 339 0.76 7.07 -1.35
N TRP A 340 1.47 7.91 -0.59
CA TRP A 340 1.35 8.00 0.88
C TRP A 340 0.99 9.43 1.36
N GLN A 341 0.83 10.37 0.43
CA GLN A 341 0.39 11.74 0.69
C GLN A 341 -1.08 11.77 1.16
N PRO A 342 -1.40 12.45 2.27
CA PRO A 342 -2.77 12.75 2.64
C PRO A 342 -3.49 13.55 1.53
N THR A 343 -4.79 13.33 1.30
CA THR A 343 -5.67 12.44 2.06
C THR A 343 -5.65 11.02 1.50
N LEU A 344 -5.52 10.04 2.41
CA LEU A 344 -5.70 8.61 2.11
C LEU A 344 -7.06 8.15 2.64
N MET A 345 -7.52 7.00 2.16
CA MET A 345 -8.80 6.40 2.52
C MET A 345 -8.63 4.93 2.91
N GLN A 346 -9.61 4.39 3.61
CA GLN A 346 -9.80 2.95 3.78
C GLN A 346 -11.30 2.61 3.68
N PRO A 347 -11.68 1.38 3.33
CA PRO A 347 -13.06 0.95 3.49
C PRO A 347 -13.45 0.81 4.97
N ILE A 348 -14.65 1.28 5.31
CA ILE A 348 -15.24 1.04 6.64
C ILE A 348 -15.37 -0.47 6.87
N GLY A 349 -14.76 -0.97 7.94
CA GLY A 349 -14.81 -2.38 8.34
C GLY A 349 -13.78 -3.31 7.70
N GLY A 350 -12.75 -2.75 7.04
CA GLY A 350 -11.58 -3.50 6.54
C GLY A 350 -11.38 -3.47 5.03
N MET A 351 -10.15 -3.62 4.58
CA MET A 351 -9.79 -3.46 3.16
C MET A 351 -10.39 -4.53 2.25
N ASP A 352 -10.68 -5.70 2.80
CA ASP A 352 -11.33 -6.80 2.09
C ASP A 352 -12.79 -6.51 1.69
N ARG A 353 -13.44 -5.50 2.29
CA ARG A 353 -14.79 -5.04 1.90
C ARG A 353 -14.88 -4.76 0.40
N VAL A 354 -13.78 -4.34 -0.24
CA VAL A 354 -13.70 -4.14 -1.70
C VAL A 354 -14.10 -5.41 -2.45
N TRP A 355 -13.46 -6.54 -2.17
CA TRP A 355 -13.78 -7.78 -2.88
C TRP A 355 -15.02 -8.48 -2.31
N GLN A 356 -15.33 -8.33 -1.03
CA GLN A 356 -16.57 -8.86 -0.46
C GLN A 356 -17.80 -8.24 -1.14
N ARG A 357 -17.77 -6.93 -1.39
CA ARG A 357 -18.84 -6.24 -2.13
C ARG A 357 -18.90 -6.63 -3.60
N LEU A 358 -17.78 -7.00 -4.22
CA LEU A 358 -17.79 -7.59 -5.57
C LEU A 358 -18.56 -8.90 -5.58
N LEU A 359 -18.33 -9.81 -4.61
CA LEU A 359 -18.97 -11.14 -4.58
C LEU A 359 -20.49 -11.09 -4.66
N VAL A 360 -21.10 -10.10 -4.02
CA VAL A 360 -22.57 -9.98 -3.91
C VAL A 360 -23.22 -9.12 -5.00
N GLN A 361 -22.44 -8.63 -5.98
CA GLN A 361 -23.00 -7.94 -7.14
C GLN A 361 -23.76 -8.92 -8.03
N ASP A 362 -24.92 -8.49 -8.54
CA ASP A 362 -25.72 -9.27 -9.48
C ASP A 362 -24.99 -9.49 -10.81
N VAL A 363 -25.13 -10.70 -11.36
CA VAL A 363 -24.70 -11.03 -12.71
C VAL A 363 -25.82 -11.73 -13.48
N PRO A 364 -25.87 -11.59 -14.83
CA PRO A 364 -26.86 -12.33 -15.62
C PRO A 364 -26.68 -13.84 -15.48
N ALA A 365 -27.78 -14.61 -15.46
CA ALA A 365 -27.69 -16.08 -15.47
C ALA A 365 -26.93 -16.64 -16.68
N SER A 366 -26.91 -15.91 -17.80
CA SER A 366 -26.09 -16.26 -18.97
C SER A 366 -24.59 -16.17 -18.74
N ALA A 367 -24.14 -15.54 -17.64
CA ALA A 367 -22.74 -15.45 -17.27
C ALA A 367 -22.22 -16.71 -16.58
N LEU A 368 -23.10 -17.57 -16.06
CA LEU A 368 -22.69 -18.84 -15.46
C LEU A 368 -22.13 -19.77 -16.53
N TRP A 369 -20.91 -20.26 -16.32
CA TRP A 369 -20.26 -21.17 -17.25
C TRP A 369 -20.85 -22.58 -17.22
N SER A 370 -21.13 -23.12 -16.01
CA SER A 370 -21.83 -24.39 -15.80
C SER A 370 -23.21 -24.16 -15.17
N THR A 371 -24.21 -24.93 -15.61
CA THR A 371 -25.65 -24.62 -15.40
C THR A 371 -26.44 -25.76 -14.77
N GLU A 372 -25.83 -26.68 -14.02
CA GLU A 372 -26.58 -27.85 -13.50
C GLU A 372 -27.72 -27.45 -12.55
N ALA A 373 -27.64 -26.29 -11.88
CA ALA A 373 -28.78 -25.59 -11.29
C ALA A 373 -28.41 -24.13 -10.98
N PRO A 374 -28.63 -23.16 -11.88
CA PRO A 374 -28.25 -21.78 -11.61
C PRO A 374 -29.09 -21.19 -10.46
N PRO A 375 -28.49 -20.40 -9.55
CA PRO A 375 -29.23 -19.68 -8.53
C PRO A 375 -30.24 -18.72 -9.18
N LYS A 376 -31.34 -18.41 -8.48
CA LYS A 376 -32.39 -17.52 -9.00
C LYS A 376 -31.89 -16.10 -9.28
N ALA A 377 -30.95 -15.62 -8.47
CA ALA A 377 -30.31 -14.32 -8.59
C ALA A 377 -28.79 -14.51 -8.52
N PRO A 378 -28.13 -14.89 -9.63
CA PRO A 378 -26.70 -15.15 -9.65
C PRO A 378 -25.90 -13.92 -9.26
N LYS A 379 -24.86 -14.14 -8.47
CA LYS A 379 -23.89 -13.13 -8.06
C LYS A 379 -22.50 -13.44 -8.61
N VAL A 380 -21.58 -12.49 -8.51
CA VAL A 380 -20.17 -12.71 -8.88
C VAL A 380 -19.56 -13.89 -8.12
N GLY A 381 -19.91 -14.07 -6.85
CA GLY A 381 -19.41 -15.19 -6.03
C GLY A 381 -19.81 -16.56 -6.57
N ASP A 382 -20.95 -16.68 -7.26
CA ASP A 382 -21.39 -17.92 -7.91
C ASP A 382 -20.55 -18.29 -9.14
N LEU A 383 -19.78 -17.34 -9.67
CA LEU A 383 -18.80 -17.57 -10.74
C LEU A 383 -17.53 -18.22 -10.21
N VAL A 384 -17.33 -18.30 -8.89
CA VAL A 384 -16.08 -18.72 -8.26
C VAL A 384 -16.16 -20.15 -7.74
N ARG A 385 -15.20 -20.97 -8.16
CA ARG A 385 -14.92 -22.28 -7.57
C ARG A 385 -13.70 -22.16 -6.65
N LEU A 386 -13.94 -22.17 -5.34
CA LEU A 386 -12.88 -22.29 -4.33
C LEU A 386 -12.27 -23.70 -4.35
N LYS A 387 -11.07 -23.86 -3.78
CA LYS A 387 -10.33 -25.13 -3.76
C LYS A 387 -10.15 -25.76 -5.15
N ALA A 388 -10.01 -24.92 -6.17
CA ALA A 388 -9.75 -25.29 -7.54
C ALA A 388 -8.35 -24.80 -7.94
N GLU A 389 -7.32 -25.56 -7.58
CA GLU A 389 -5.93 -25.22 -7.87
C GLU A 389 -5.64 -25.46 -9.36
N ALA A 390 -5.49 -24.38 -10.13
CA ALA A 390 -5.07 -24.48 -11.53
C ALA A 390 -3.69 -25.18 -11.61
N ALA A 391 -3.62 -26.26 -12.39
CA ALA A 391 -2.45 -27.11 -12.51
C ALA A 391 -1.82 -27.09 -13.91
N LYS A 392 -2.61 -26.74 -14.94
CA LYS A 392 -2.13 -26.62 -16.32
C LYS A 392 -2.95 -25.62 -17.11
N VAL A 393 -2.30 -24.79 -17.93
CA VAL A 393 -2.97 -23.88 -18.87
C VAL A 393 -2.31 -24.02 -20.23
N VAL A 394 -3.07 -24.39 -21.26
CA VAL A 394 -2.56 -24.60 -22.63
C VAL A 394 -3.32 -23.67 -23.59
N PRO A 395 -2.74 -22.52 -23.95
CA PRO A 395 -3.27 -21.68 -25.00
C PRO A 395 -3.12 -22.36 -26.37
N SER A 396 -4.16 -22.29 -27.21
CA SER A 396 -4.15 -22.61 -28.64
C SER A 396 -4.48 -21.36 -29.47
N ALA A 397 -4.55 -21.50 -30.79
CA ALA A 397 -4.89 -20.39 -31.69
C ALA A 397 -6.30 -19.82 -31.45
N ASP A 398 -7.24 -20.66 -31.02
CA ASP A 398 -8.67 -20.35 -30.94
C ASP A 398 -9.27 -20.49 -29.54
N LYS A 399 -8.59 -21.21 -28.63
CA LYS A 399 -9.08 -21.57 -27.30
C LYS A 399 -7.97 -21.61 -26.27
N VAL A 400 -8.34 -21.79 -25.01
CA VAL A 400 -7.42 -22.10 -23.91
C VAL A 400 -7.96 -23.30 -23.13
N GLU A 401 -7.17 -24.36 -23.01
CA GLU A 401 -7.46 -25.46 -22.10
C GLU A 401 -6.94 -25.11 -20.71
N VAL A 402 -7.79 -25.24 -19.69
CA VAL A 402 -7.42 -25.08 -18.27
C VAL A 402 -7.68 -26.39 -17.57
N SER A 403 -6.69 -26.90 -16.85
CA SER A 403 -6.81 -28.05 -15.96
C SER A 403 -6.58 -27.62 -14.52
N TRP A 404 -7.39 -28.12 -13.59
CA TRP A 404 -7.31 -27.82 -12.17
C TRP A 404 -7.50 -29.07 -11.32
N LYS A 405 -6.97 -29.04 -10.10
CA LYS A 405 -7.28 -30.00 -9.05
C LYS A 405 -8.56 -29.55 -8.35
N ALA A 406 -9.60 -30.36 -8.42
CA ALA A 406 -10.83 -30.21 -7.65
C ALA A 406 -10.70 -30.83 -6.25
N ASP A 407 -11.73 -30.70 -5.42
CA ASP A 407 -11.84 -31.36 -4.12
C ASP A 407 -11.45 -32.85 -4.21
N GLY A 408 -10.62 -33.30 -3.26
CA GLY A 408 -10.06 -34.65 -3.25
C GLY A 408 -8.90 -34.88 -4.23
N ASN A 409 -8.27 -33.80 -4.74
CA ASN A 409 -7.16 -33.83 -5.71
C ASN A 409 -7.51 -34.48 -7.06
N LYS A 410 -8.81 -34.53 -7.42
CA LYS A 410 -9.23 -35.01 -8.74
C LYS A 410 -8.85 -33.98 -9.79
N MET A 411 -8.14 -34.41 -10.83
CA MET A 411 -7.86 -33.56 -11.99
C MET A 411 -9.10 -33.43 -12.88
N GLU A 412 -9.47 -32.19 -13.16
CA GLU A 412 -10.50 -31.82 -14.13
C GLU A 412 -9.91 -30.88 -15.18
N SER A 413 -10.51 -30.81 -16.36
CA SER A 413 -10.12 -29.87 -17.41
C SER A 413 -11.32 -29.40 -18.22
N ALA A 414 -11.20 -28.20 -18.79
CA ALA A 414 -12.17 -27.62 -19.68
C ALA A 414 -11.53 -26.60 -20.62
N THR A 415 -12.22 -26.31 -21.73
CA THR A 415 -11.76 -25.39 -22.77
C THR A 415 -12.59 -24.12 -22.76
N PHE A 416 -11.92 -22.97 -22.87
CA PHE A 416 -12.50 -21.63 -22.85
C PHE A 416 -12.09 -20.85 -24.12
N ASP A 417 -12.84 -19.81 -24.49
CA ASP A 417 -12.43 -18.90 -25.58
C ASP A 417 -11.25 -18.04 -25.16
N PHE A 418 -11.20 -17.63 -23.90
CA PHE A 418 -10.13 -16.81 -23.34
C PHE A 418 -9.77 -17.25 -21.93
N CYS A 419 -8.57 -16.88 -21.50
CA CYS A 419 -8.12 -17.05 -20.12
C CYS A 419 -7.43 -15.78 -19.62
N ILE A 420 -7.79 -15.34 -18.41
CA ILE A 420 -7.07 -14.29 -17.66
C ILE A 420 -6.44 -14.95 -16.44
N SER A 421 -5.11 -15.02 -16.40
CA SER A 421 -4.40 -15.45 -15.20
C SER A 421 -4.14 -14.25 -14.29
N THR A 422 -4.43 -14.40 -12.99
CA THR A 422 -4.05 -13.43 -11.96
C THR A 422 -2.96 -13.91 -11.01
N MET A 423 -2.37 -15.05 -11.34
CA MET A 423 -1.30 -15.67 -10.57
C MET A 423 -0.02 -14.83 -10.63
N ALA A 424 0.81 -14.95 -9.59
CA ALA A 424 2.18 -14.45 -9.64
C ALA A 424 2.94 -15.08 -10.82
N PRO A 425 3.85 -14.34 -11.51
CA PRO A 425 4.57 -14.85 -12.67
C PRO A 425 5.30 -16.18 -12.43
N SER A 426 5.91 -16.36 -11.24
CA SER A 426 6.60 -17.59 -10.85
C SER A 426 5.68 -18.80 -10.68
N LEU A 427 4.47 -18.59 -10.13
CA LEU A 427 3.45 -19.62 -10.02
C LEU A 427 2.84 -19.95 -11.38
N LEU A 428 2.58 -18.94 -12.20
CA LEU A 428 2.05 -19.11 -13.55
C LEU A 428 3.02 -19.93 -14.43
N LYS A 429 4.33 -19.64 -14.35
CA LYS A 429 5.37 -20.39 -15.07
C LYS A 429 5.29 -21.90 -14.80
N ALA A 430 4.95 -22.31 -13.58
CA ALA A 430 4.92 -23.71 -13.19
C ALA A 430 3.81 -24.52 -13.90
N ILE A 431 2.74 -23.85 -14.35
CA ILE A 431 1.56 -24.49 -14.96
C ILE A 431 1.43 -24.23 -16.46
N LEU A 432 2.27 -23.38 -17.02
CA LEU A 432 2.34 -23.13 -18.46
C LEU A 432 3.18 -24.21 -19.18
N PRO A 433 2.88 -24.52 -20.45
CA PRO A 433 3.66 -25.44 -21.26
C PRO A 433 5.10 -24.96 -21.41
N LYS A 434 6.04 -25.89 -21.24
CA LYS A 434 7.48 -25.60 -21.35
C LYS A 434 7.96 -25.36 -22.79
N GLU A 435 7.16 -25.71 -23.80
CA GLU A 435 7.56 -25.65 -25.22
C GLU A 435 6.49 -25.01 -26.14
N ASN A 436 6.97 -24.20 -27.10
CA ASN A 436 6.39 -23.78 -28.39
C ASN A 436 4.99 -23.15 -28.48
N SER A 437 4.28 -22.90 -27.38
CA SER A 437 2.93 -22.30 -27.41
C SER A 437 2.84 -20.85 -26.92
N LEU A 438 3.93 -20.31 -26.35
CA LEU A 438 4.01 -18.92 -25.89
C LEU A 438 5.25 -18.21 -26.46
N PRO A 439 5.21 -16.87 -26.62
CA PRO A 439 6.35 -16.09 -27.09
C PRO A 439 7.61 -16.34 -26.24
N LYS A 440 8.78 -16.49 -26.90
CA LYS A 440 10.06 -16.72 -26.22
C LYS A 440 10.39 -15.62 -25.20
N ALA A 441 10.06 -14.37 -25.53
CA ALA A 441 10.25 -13.21 -24.67
C ALA A 441 9.45 -13.34 -23.36
N PHE A 442 8.17 -13.73 -23.46
CA PHE A 442 7.30 -13.96 -22.32
C PHE A 442 7.85 -15.04 -21.38
N ASN A 443 8.26 -16.19 -21.91
CA ASN A 443 8.87 -17.25 -21.12
C ASN A 443 10.18 -16.82 -20.43
N ALA A 444 11.01 -16.01 -21.11
CA ALA A 444 12.24 -15.48 -20.52
C ALA A 444 11.94 -14.50 -19.36
N GLY A 445 10.91 -13.67 -19.50
CA GLY A 445 10.44 -12.79 -18.43
C GLY A 445 9.92 -13.56 -17.22
N LEU A 446 9.10 -14.59 -17.44
CA LEU A 446 8.63 -15.49 -16.37
C LEU A 446 9.78 -16.20 -15.64
N GLU A 447 10.81 -16.64 -16.36
CA GLU A 447 12.02 -17.21 -15.78
C GLU A 447 12.72 -16.19 -14.87
N ALA A 448 12.86 -14.94 -15.30
CA ALA A 448 13.49 -13.90 -14.49
C ALA A 448 12.75 -13.66 -13.17
N PHE A 449 11.41 -13.66 -13.19
CA PHE A 449 10.57 -13.57 -11.99
C PHE A 449 10.62 -14.80 -11.08
N SER A 450 11.15 -15.92 -11.55
CA SER A 450 11.21 -17.17 -10.77
C SER A 450 12.55 -17.38 -10.06
N LYS A 451 13.56 -16.56 -10.36
CA LYS A 451 14.87 -16.64 -9.69
C LYS A 451 14.74 -16.22 -8.24
N THR A 452 15.32 -16.99 -7.33
CA THR A 452 15.26 -16.71 -5.89
C THR A 452 16.10 -15.49 -5.51
N GLY A 453 15.50 -14.67 -4.64
CA GLY A 453 16.02 -13.46 -4.03
C GLY A 453 17.35 -13.58 -3.28
N LYS A 454 18.01 -12.44 -3.09
CA LYS A 454 19.08 -12.26 -2.07
C LYS A 454 18.52 -11.96 -0.67
N TRP A 455 17.37 -12.52 -0.31
CA TRP A 455 16.66 -12.25 0.94
C TRP A 455 17.17 -13.11 2.13
N HIS A 456 18.48 -13.12 2.39
CA HIS A 456 19.10 -13.88 3.49
C HIS A 456 18.72 -15.38 3.56
N GLY A 457 18.50 -16.03 2.41
CA GLY A 457 18.12 -17.44 2.34
C GLY A 457 16.61 -17.72 2.44
N ASP A 458 15.77 -16.70 2.34
CA ASP A 458 14.31 -16.83 2.15
C ASP A 458 13.97 -17.25 0.70
N PRO A 459 12.93 -18.10 0.48
CA PRO A 459 12.59 -18.62 -0.85
C PRO A 459 11.91 -17.61 -1.79
N THR A 460 11.62 -16.39 -1.33
CA THR A 460 10.98 -15.33 -2.13
C THR A 460 11.79 -15.04 -3.39
N PRO A 461 11.15 -14.94 -4.59
CA PRO A 461 11.87 -14.57 -5.81
C PRO A 461 12.50 -13.16 -5.77
N ASP A 462 13.55 -12.93 -6.59
CA ASP A 462 14.33 -11.68 -6.67
C ASP A 462 13.46 -10.46 -6.98
N LEU A 463 12.46 -10.63 -7.85
CA LEU A 463 11.53 -9.58 -8.26
C LEU A 463 10.28 -9.51 -7.36
N TRP A 464 10.31 -10.18 -6.22
CA TRP A 464 9.25 -10.15 -5.21
C TRP A 464 9.82 -9.67 -3.88
N THR A 465 8.99 -8.99 -3.10
CA THR A 465 9.34 -8.49 -1.77
C THR A 465 8.70 -9.36 -0.70
N PRO A 466 9.48 -10.00 0.20
CA PRO A 466 8.93 -10.65 1.38
C PRO A 466 8.33 -9.58 2.30
N ALA A 467 7.22 -9.88 2.96
CA ALA A 467 6.50 -8.93 3.80
C ALA A 467 5.83 -9.64 4.97
N ILE A 468 5.92 -9.05 6.16
CA ILE A 468 5.38 -9.61 7.39
C ILE A 468 4.65 -8.56 8.21
N LYS A 469 3.48 -8.94 8.76
CA LYS A 469 2.75 -8.13 9.75
C LYS A 469 2.48 -8.91 11.03
N VAL A 470 2.37 -8.18 12.13
CA VAL A 470 1.81 -8.66 13.40
C VAL A 470 0.66 -7.74 13.79
N GLY A 471 -0.47 -8.32 14.18
CA GLY A 471 -1.58 -7.61 14.79
C GLY A 471 -1.66 -7.87 16.29
N TRP A 472 -2.02 -6.85 17.06
CA TRP A 472 -2.24 -6.91 18.50
C TRP A 472 -3.53 -6.19 18.87
N GLN A 473 -4.35 -6.78 19.73
CA GLN A 473 -5.42 -6.05 20.38
C GLN A 473 -4.87 -5.29 21.60
N GLY A 474 -5.21 -4.02 21.75
CA GLY A 474 -4.93 -3.26 22.96
C GLY A 474 -5.91 -3.63 24.06
N LYS A 475 -5.42 -3.89 25.29
CA LYS A 475 -6.29 -4.00 26.48
C LYS A 475 -7.07 -2.71 26.72
N THR A 476 -6.40 -1.60 26.41
CA THR A 476 -6.98 -0.28 26.28
C THR A 476 -6.37 0.41 25.06
N ARG A 477 -7.00 1.50 24.60
CA ARG A 477 -6.39 2.41 23.62
C ARG A 477 -5.40 3.36 24.30
N PHE A 478 -4.39 2.83 24.98
CA PHE A 478 -3.40 3.64 25.72
C PHE A 478 -2.70 4.68 24.83
N TRP A 479 -2.53 4.38 23.54
CA TRP A 479 -1.97 5.31 22.56
C TRP A 479 -2.82 6.58 22.42
N GLU A 480 -4.14 6.51 22.60
CA GLU A 480 -5.03 7.68 22.58
C GLU A 480 -5.04 8.40 23.93
N THR A 481 -5.17 7.65 25.03
CA THR A 481 -5.36 8.22 26.37
C THR A 481 -4.08 8.78 26.97
N ASP A 482 -2.95 8.12 26.73
CA ASP A 482 -1.68 8.42 27.38
C ASP A 482 -0.77 9.22 26.42
N ASP A 483 -0.75 8.86 25.13
CA ASP A 483 0.18 9.43 24.15
C ASP A 483 -0.47 10.42 23.17
N GLN A 484 -1.81 10.57 23.21
CA GLN A 484 -2.58 11.46 22.32
C GLN A 484 -2.38 11.16 20.82
N ILE A 485 -2.25 9.88 20.49
CA ILE A 485 -2.11 9.36 19.14
C ILE A 485 -3.46 8.86 18.65
N TYR A 486 -4.04 9.56 17.67
CA TYR A 486 -5.27 9.17 16.98
C TYR A 486 -4.91 8.86 15.53
N GLY A 487 -4.80 7.57 15.21
CA GLY A 487 -4.31 7.07 13.92
C GLY A 487 -2.83 7.38 13.64
N GLY A 488 -2.40 7.10 12.41
CA GLY A 488 -1.02 7.33 11.97
C GLY A 488 -0.08 6.15 12.22
N ILE A 489 1.21 6.39 11.98
CA ILE A 489 2.25 5.37 12.04
C ILE A 489 3.42 5.89 12.87
N SER A 490 3.82 5.11 13.88
CA SER A 490 5.10 5.31 14.56
C SER A 490 6.17 4.40 13.97
N TRP A 491 7.39 4.88 13.90
CA TRP A 491 8.50 4.24 13.19
C TRP A 491 9.66 3.93 14.12
N THR A 492 10.30 2.79 13.90
CA THR A 492 11.48 2.37 14.64
C THR A 492 12.52 1.73 13.73
N THR A 493 13.79 1.82 14.09
CA THR A 493 14.88 1.06 13.45
C THR A 493 14.95 -0.40 13.93
N ASP A 494 14.13 -0.79 14.91
CA ASP A 494 13.95 -2.18 15.33
C ASP A 494 13.31 -3.03 14.21
N ILE A 495 13.48 -4.35 14.28
CA ILE A 495 12.97 -5.30 13.28
C ILE A 495 11.44 -5.23 13.10
N ILE A 496 10.68 -4.73 14.07
CA ILE A 496 9.23 -4.53 13.89
C ILE A 496 8.92 -3.43 12.85
N GLY A 497 9.87 -2.52 12.60
CA GLY A 497 9.85 -1.42 11.62
C GLY A 497 8.87 -0.29 11.95
N GLN A 498 7.63 -0.62 12.28
CA GLN A 498 6.56 0.36 12.51
C GLN A 498 5.37 -0.22 13.27
N ILE A 499 4.62 0.67 13.93
CA ILE A 499 3.31 0.39 14.53
C ILE A 499 2.27 1.29 13.88
N TRP A 500 1.16 0.70 13.39
CA TRP A 500 0.02 1.45 12.87
C TRP A 500 -1.08 1.50 13.91
N TYR A 501 -1.59 2.70 14.16
CA TYR A 501 -2.75 2.93 15.02
C TYR A 501 -4.02 2.97 14.15
N PRO A 502 -5.14 2.42 14.63
CA PRO A 502 -6.41 2.43 13.91
C PRO A 502 -6.85 3.87 13.60
N SER A 503 -7.42 4.07 12.41
CA SER A 503 -8.02 5.35 11.98
C SER A 503 -9.51 5.42 12.28
N GLU A 504 -10.04 4.34 12.87
CA GLU A 504 -11.43 4.08 13.19
C GLU A 504 -11.65 3.99 14.71
N ASP A 505 -12.91 4.10 15.12
CA ASP A 505 -13.40 3.91 16.49
C ASP A 505 -12.61 4.70 17.56
N PHE A 506 -12.34 5.98 17.30
CA PHE A 506 -11.65 6.85 18.26
C PHE A 506 -12.41 6.92 19.59
N ASN A 507 -11.66 6.84 20.70
CA ASN A 507 -12.16 6.77 22.08
C ASN A 507 -12.91 5.47 22.43
N ALA A 508 -12.87 4.44 21.58
CA ALA A 508 -13.32 3.12 22.00
C ALA A 508 -12.48 2.58 23.15
N HIS A 509 -12.98 1.58 23.88
CA HIS A 509 -12.25 1.04 25.02
C HIS A 509 -11.10 0.09 24.58
N THR A 510 -11.17 -0.49 23.37
CA THR A 510 -10.18 -1.41 22.79
C THR A 510 -9.94 -1.08 21.29
N GLY A 511 -8.99 -1.76 20.65
CA GLY A 511 -8.71 -1.60 19.22
C GLY A 511 -7.54 -2.47 18.75
N ILE A 512 -7.38 -2.58 17.43
CA ILE A 512 -6.32 -3.39 16.82
C ILE A 512 -5.18 -2.51 16.32
N LEU A 513 -3.97 -2.77 16.83
CA LEU A 513 -2.72 -2.24 16.31
C LEU A 513 -2.19 -3.17 15.22
N THR A 514 -1.66 -2.60 14.13
CA THR A 514 -0.63 -3.32 13.36
C THR A 514 0.67 -3.16 14.13
N GLY A 515 0.94 -4.08 15.06
CA GLY A 515 2.07 -4.02 16.00
C GLY A 515 3.44 -4.34 15.40
N ALA A 516 3.49 -4.82 14.16
CA ALA A 516 4.70 -4.82 13.35
C ALA A 516 4.32 -4.79 11.87
N TYR A 517 5.09 -4.10 11.04
CA TYR A 517 5.04 -4.27 9.59
C TYR A 517 6.42 -4.03 8.97
N ASN A 518 7.00 -5.09 8.43
CA ASN A 518 8.29 -5.00 7.75
C ASN A 518 8.25 -5.67 6.38
N ARG A 519 9.25 -5.36 5.55
CA ARG A 519 9.41 -5.84 4.17
C ARG A 519 10.88 -6.05 3.83
N GLY A 520 11.14 -6.79 2.76
CA GLY A 520 12.49 -7.07 2.29
C GLY A 520 13.31 -7.90 3.29
N THR A 521 14.61 -7.58 3.40
CA THR A 521 15.57 -8.33 4.23
C THR A 521 15.12 -8.53 5.67
N ASP A 522 14.58 -7.50 6.30
CA ASP A 522 14.15 -7.60 7.69
C ASP A 522 12.89 -8.46 7.82
N ALA A 523 11.95 -8.39 6.87
CA ALA A 523 10.80 -9.30 6.85
C ALA A 523 11.21 -10.76 6.64
N ALA A 524 12.15 -11.01 5.73
CA ALA A 524 12.71 -12.34 5.51
C ALA A 524 13.40 -12.88 6.78
N THR A 525 14.13 -12.02 7.49
CA THR A 525 14.77 -12.37 8.76
C THR A 525 13.74 -12.63 9.85
N TYR A 526 12.75 -11.76 9.97
CA TYR A 526 11.73 -11.83 11.00
C TYR A 526 10.81 -13.05 10.82
N ALA A 527 10.45 -13.37 9.57
CA ALA A 527 9.59 -14.51 9.25
C ALA A 527 10.22 -15.88 9.56
N LYS A 528 11.54 -15.95 9.82
CA LYS A 528 12.22 -17.18 10.28
C LYS A 528 11.82 -17.60 11.70
N GLN A 529 11.21 -16.69 12.46
CA GLN A 529 10.69 -16.99 13.79
C GLN A 529 9.35 -17.72 13.68
N ASN A 530 9.08 -18.61 14.64
CA ASN A 530 7.74 -19.17 14.83
C ASN A 530 6.75 -18.11 15.35
N ASN A 531 5.45 -18.42 15.35
CA ASN A 531 4.43 -17.43 15.70
C ASN A 531 4.64 -16.83 17.10
N ALA A 532 4.90 -17.65 18.12
CA ALA A 532 5.11 -17.17 19.49
C ALA A 532 6.29 -16.19 19.60
N ALA A 533 7.40 -16.46 18.90
CA ALA A 533 8.56 -15.58 18.87
C ALA A 533 8.29 -14.29 18.08
N ARG A 534 7.52 -14.34 16.99
CA ARG A 534 7.06 -13.14 16.27
C ARG A 534 6.23 -12.24 17.18
N LEU A 535 5.26 -12.81 17.88
CA LEU A 535 4.43 -12.08 18.84
C LEU A 535 5.28 -11.43 19.94
N GLU A 536 6.22 -12.17 20.54
CA GLU A 536 7.09 -11.64 21.59
C GLU A 536 8.03 -10.52 21.07
N THR A 537 8.55 -10.66 19.85
CA THR A 537 9.36 -9.60 19.22
C THR A 537 8.53 -8.33 19.02
N ALA A 538 7.31 -8.45 18.47
CA ALA A 538 6.38 -7.33 18.33
C ALA A 538 6.05 -6.66 19.67
N ARG A 539 5.85 -7.45 20.72
CA ARG A 539 5.59 -6.96 22.08
C ARG A 539 6.77 -6.15 22.65
N LYS A 540 8.00 -6.63 22.45
CA LYS A 540 9.21 -5.89 22.86
C LYS A 540 9.37 -4.59 22.06
N GLY A 541 9.15 -4.64 20.76
CA GLY A 541 9.19 -3.47 19.89
C GLY A 541 8.14 -2.42 20.27
N LEU A 542 6.94 -2.84 20.70
CA LEU A 542 5.95 -1.95 21.28
C LEU A 542 6.53 -1.18 22.48
N GLY A 543 7.25 -1.86 23.38
CA GLY A 543 7.91 -1.24 24.52
C GLY A 543 9.01 -0.23 24.18
N LEU A 544 9.58 -0.28 22.98
CA LEU A 544 10.55 0.72 22.51
C LEU A 544 9.85 2.05 22.17
N LEU A 545 8.71 1.96 21.48
CA LEU A 545 7.90 3.13 21.12
C LEU A 545 7.07 3.63 22.31
N HIS A 546 6.62 2.72 23.17
CA HIS A 546 5.74 2.97 24.31
C HIS A 546 6.32 2.37 25.59
N PRO A 547 7.30 3.05 26.24
CA PRO A 547 7.99 2.51 27.41
C PRO A 547 7.03 2.10 28.53
N GLY A 548 7.11 0.83 28.93
CA GLY A 548 6.27 0.25 29.99
C GLY A 548 4.91 -0.30 29.52
N LYS A 549 4.62 -0.30 28.22
CA LYS A 549 3.36 -0.78 27.63
C LYS A 549 3.45 -2.14 26.96
N GLN A 550 4.53 -2.90 27.16
CA GLN A 550 4.69 -4.25 26.60
C GLN A 550 3.49 -5.16 26.91
N ASP A 551 2.96 -5.08 28.13
CA ASP A 551 1.84 -5.92 28.58
C ASP A 551 0.47 -5.23 28.41
N ALA A 552 0.42 -4.10 27.70
CA ALA A 552 -0.82 -3.35 27.42
C ALA A 552 -1.60 -3.90 26.20
N VAL A 553 -1.10 -4.96 25.58
CA VAL A 553 -1.75 -5.68 24.49
C VAL A 553 -2.08 -7.12 24.90
N GLU A 554 -3.14 -7.66 24.33
CA GLU A 554 -3.60 -9.04 24.47
C GLU A 554 -4.08 -9.54 23.11
N TYR A 555 -4.05 -10.86 22.88
CA TYR A 555 -4.38 -11.53 21.61
C TYR A 555 -3.57 -11.03 20.39
N GLY A 556 -2.79 -11.93 19.79
CA GLY A 556 -1.89 -11.59 18.70
C GLY A 556 -1.95 -12.58 17.56
N MET A 557 -1.72 -12.09 16.34
CA MET A 557 -1.56 -12.93 15.16
C MET A 557 -0.47 -12.38 14.23
N SER A 558 0.18 -13.25 13.45
CA SER A 558 1.25 -12.84 12.53
C SER A 558 1.14 -13.49 11.16
N ILE A 559 1.40 -12.72 10.11
CA ILE A 559 1.34 -13.20 8.73
C ILE A 559 2.61 -12.85 7.98
N ALA A 560 3.30 -13.86 7.46
CA ALA A 560 4.39 -13.72 6.51
C ALA A 560 3.93 -14.11 5.09
N TRP A 561 3.80 -13.12 4.21
CA TRP A 561 3.21 -13.30 2.87
C TRP A 561 3.99 -14.24 1.96
N GLN A 562 5.31 -14.36 2.16
CA GLN A 562 6.11 -15.33 1.41
C GLN A 562 5.80 -16.79 1.76
N TYR A 563 5.20 -17.04 2.93
CA TYR A 563 4.81 -18.37 3.40
C TYR A 563 3.31 -18.62 3.25
N MET A 564 2.52 -17.65 2.78
CA MET A 564 1.11 -17.90 2.53
C MET A 564 0.92 -18.89 1.35
N PRO A 565 -0.03 -19.83 1.44
CA PRO A 565 -0.36 -20.72 0.32
C PRO A 565 -0.67 -19.94 -0.95
N HIS A 566 -0.20 -20.44 -2.09
CA HIS A 566 -0.43 -19.85 -3.41
C HIS A 566 0.02 -18.38 -3.55
N GLN A 567 0.90 -17.91 -2.67
CA GLN A 567 1.60 -16.63 -2.74
C GLN A 567 3.11 -16.87 -2.74
N VAL A 568 3.86 -15.86 -3.19
CA VAL A 568 5.34 -15.92 -3.29
C VAL A 568 6.01 -14.69 -2.68
N GLY A 569 5.27 -13.88 -1.94
CA GLY A 569 5.73 -12.62 -1.36
C GLY A 569 4.56 -11.64 -1.16
N GLY A 570 4.86 -10.45 -0.65
CA GLY A 570 3.89 -9.37 -0.47
C GLY A 570 3.49 -8.73 -1.80
N TRP A 571 4.46 -8.37 -2.64
CA TRP A 571 4.24 -7.80 -3.97
C TRP A 571 5.48 -7.93 -4.86
N ALA A 572 5.33 -7.65 -6.15
CA ALA A 572 6.45 -7.57 -7.08
C ALA A 572 7.23 -6.27 -6.87
N SER A 573 8.55 -6.35 -6.79
CA SER A 573 9.43 -5.19 -6.52
C SER A 573 9.53 -4.30 -7.76
N ASP A 574 8.78 -3.18 -7.79
CA ASP A 574 8.82 -2.06 -8.77
C ASP A 574 9.29 -2.40 -10.19
N THR A 575 8.91 -3.58 -10.70
CA THR A 575 9.63 -4.19 -11.82
C THR A 575 9.46 -3.37 -13.09
N ALA A 576 8.33 -2.70 -13.22
CA ALA A 576 8.02 -1.82 -14.33
C ALA A 576 8.95 -0.59 -14.42
N SER A 577 9.56 -0.14 -13.31
CA SER A 577 10.49 0.99 -13.30
C SER A 577 11.95 0.56 -13.11
N THR A 578 12.22 -0.50 -12.37
CA THR A 578 13.60 -0.96 -12.11
C THR A 578 14.10 -2.00 -13.12
N ASN A 579 13.17 -2.67 -13.82
CA ASN A 579 13.46 -3.77 -14.75
C ASN A 579 12.52 -3.69 -15.97
N GLU A 580 12.41 -2.52 -16.58
CA GLU A 580 11.48 -2.19 -17.69
C GLU A 580 11.40 -3.28 -18.77
N LYS A 581 12.56 -3.80 -19.22
CA LYS A 581 12.61 -4.85 -20.24
C LYS A 581 11.95 -6.16 -19.80
N ILE A 582 12.13 -6.57 -18.54
CA ILE A 582 11.50 -7.79 -18.01
C ILE A 582 10.00 -7.56 -17.92
N TYR A 583 9.57 -6.38 -17.47
CA TYR A 583 8.17 -6.01 -17.42
C TYR A 583 7.52 -6.05 -18.82
N GLU A 584 8.12 -5.39 -19.81
CA GLU A 584 7.66 -5.40 -21.21
C GLU A 584 7.51 -6.82 -21.76
N GLN A 585 8.47 -7.71 -21.46
CA GLN A 585 8.43 -9.12 -21.86
C GLN A 585 7.20 -9.86 -21.32
N ILE A 586 6.76 -9.55 -20.10
CA ILE A 586 5.65 -10.25 -19.45
C ILE A 586 4.29 -9.56 -19.64
N THR A 587 4.24 -8.34 -20.17
CA THR A 587 2.98 -7.59 -20.38
C THR A 587 2.62 -7.37 -21.85
N THR A 588 3.46 -7.82 -22.79
CA THR A 588 3.18 -7.70 -24.22
C THR A 588 2.52 -8.97 -24.75
N PHE A 589 1.29 -8.83 -25.22
CA PHE A 589 0.50 -9.93 -25.79
C PHE A 589 0.25 -9.69 -27.29
N GLU A 590 0.30 -10.77 -28.07
CA GLU A 590 -0.03 -10.74 -29.50
C GLU A 590 -1.49 -10.28 -29.75
N LYS A 591 -1.77 -9.74 -30.93
CA LYS A 591 -3.10 -9.21 -31.27
C LYS A 591 -4.19 -10.30 -31.26
N ASP A 592 -3.82 -11.52 -31.63
CA ASP A 592 -4.68 -12.69 -31.69
C ASP A 592 -4.64 -13.55 -30.41
N SER A 593 -3.97 -13.09 -29.35
CA SER A 593 -3.82 -13.85 -28.10
C SER A 593 -5.17 -14.24 -27.47
N ARG A 594 -5.24 -15.46 -26.94
CA ARG A 594 -6.36 -15.96 -26.12
C ARG A 594 -6.06 -15.99 -24.63
N PHE A 595 -4.81 -15.71 -24.26
CA PHE A 595 -4.32 -15.75 -22.89
C PHE A 595 -3.78 -14.37 -22.50
N PHE A 596 -4.21 -13.88 -21.35
CA PHE A 596 -3.82 -12.58 -20.80
C PHE A 596 -3.48 -12.74 -19.31
N CYS A 597 -2.71 -11.79 -18.79
CA CYS A 597 -2.41 -11.70 -17.36
C CYS A 597 -2.96 -10.40 -16.78
N ALA A 598 -3.36 -10.44 -15.52
CA ALA A 598 -3.86 -9.29 -14.77
C ALA A 598 -3.50 -9.41 -13.28
N GLY A 599 -3.48 -8.31 -12.54
CA GLY A 599 -2.98 -8.22 -11.16
C GLY A 599 -1.98 -7.08 -11.00
N ASP A 600 -1.75 -6.66 -9.76
CA ASP A 600 -0.81 -5.58 -9.43
C ASP A 600 0.58 -5.77 -10.07
N THR A 601 1.07 -7.01 -10.14
CA THR A 601 2.36 -7.38 -10.73
C THR A 601 2.42 -7.14 -12.24
N TRP A 602 1.27 -7.11 -12.90
CA TRP A 602 1.10 -6.90 -14.34
C TRP A 602 0.73 -5.45 -14.64
N SER A 603 1.18 -4.54 -13.78
CA SER A 603 0.92 -3.11 -13.84
C SER A 603 2.15 -2.31 -13.42
N TYR A 604 2.14 -1.00 -13.70
CA TYR A 604 3.13 -0.06 -13.16
C TYR A 604 2.94 0.27 -11.66
N TRP A 605 1.97 -0.38 -11.00
CA TRP A 605 1.58 -0.13 -9.62
C TRP A 605 1.55 -1.43 -8.81
N PRO A 606 2.69 -2.15 -8.70
CA PRO A 606 2.74 -3.33 -7.86
C PRO A 606 2.50 -2.96 -6.38
N GLY A 607 1.97 -3.90 -5.59
CA GLY A 607 1.65 -3.64 -4.18
C GLY A 607 0.36 -2.83 -3.96
N TRP A 608 -0.28 -2.38 -5.04
CA TRP A 608 -1.49 -1.58 -4.99
C TRP A 608 -2.69 -2.23 -5.68
N GLN A 609 -3.86 -2.08 -5.06
CA GLN A 609 -5.13 -2.56 -5.63
C GLN A 609 -5.49 -1.82 -6.93
N GLU A 610 -5.06 -0.57 -7.12
CA GLU A 610 -5.20 0.17 -8.38
C GLU A 610 -4.52 -0.58 -9.54
N GLY A 611 -3.31 -1.10 -9.32
CA GLY A 611 -2.59 -1.93 -10.28
C GLY A 611 -3.35 -3.20 -10.65
N SER A 612 -4.00 -3.83 -9.66
CA SER A 612 -4.84 -5.01 -9.88
C SER A 612 -6.06 -4.72 -10.75
N ILE A 613 -6.73 -3.57 -10.54
CA ILE A 613 -7.94 -3.18 -11.28
C ILE A 613 -7.58 -2.73 -12.70
N THR A 614 -6.58 -1.87 -12.84
CA THR A 614 -6.13 -1.33 -14.14
C THR A 614 -5.65 -2.43 -15.09
N SER A 615 -4.84 -3.38 -14.59
CA SER A 615 -4.40 -4.53 -15.38
C SER A 615 -5.54 -5.48 -15.74
N ALA A 616 -6.55 -5.66 -14.86
CA ALA A 616 -7.77 -6.41 -15.20
C ALA A 616 -8.52 -5.75 -16.37
N TYR A 617 -8.64 -4.42 -16.36
CA TYR A 617 -9.21 -3.67 -17.48
C TYR A 617 -8.39 -3.82 -18.76
N CYS A 618 -7.06 -3.80 -18.68
CA CYS A 618 -6.21 -4.07 -19.84
C CYS A 618 -6.37 -5.48 -20.41
N ALA A 619 -6.51 -6.51 -19.57
CA ALA A 619 -6.79 -7.86 -20.04
C ALA A 619 -8.14 -7.95 -20.77
N ILE A 620 -9.18 -7.24 -20.30
CA ILE A 620 -10.49 -7.16 -20.96
C ILE A 620 -10.39 -6.41 -22.30
N TYR A 621 -9.65 -5.30 -22.35
CA TYR A 621 -9.34 -4.64 -23.62
C TYR A 621 -8.54 -5.55 -24.55
N GLY A 622 -7.69 -6.43 -24.01
CA GLY A 622 -6.98 -7.45 -24.78
C GLY A 622 -7.94 -8.40 -25.48
N ILE A 623 -8.90 -8.94 -24.73
CA ILE A 623 -10.00 -9.76 -25.28
C ILE A 623 -10.78 -8.98 -26.34
N ALA A 624 -11.14 -7.72 -26.08
CA ALA A 624 -11.87 -6.89 -27.02
C ALA A 624 -11.09 -6.62 -28.32
N ARG A 625 -9.79 -6.34 -28.20
CA ARG A 625 -8.86 -6.18 -29.33
C ARG A 625 -8.75 -7.46 -30.15
N THR A 626 -8.69 -8.61 -29.50
CA THR A 626 -8.65 -9.90 -30.22
C THR A 626 -9.96 -10.21 -30.95
N MET A 627 -11.12 -9.80 -30.41
CA MET A 627 -12.42 -10.01 -31.06
C MET A 627 -12.70 -8.98 -32.17
N GLN A 628 -12.29 -7.73 -31.98
CA GLN A 628 -12.55 -6.62 -32.91
C GLN A 628 -11.33 -5.67 -32.99
N PRO A 629 -10.23 -6.09 -33.64
CA PRO A 629 -8.96 -5.36 -33.61
C PRO A 629 -9.08 -3.95 -34.21
N ALA A 630 -9.89 -3.76 -35.26
CA ALA A 630 -10.08 -2.45 -35.89
C ALA A 630 -10.72 -1.40 -34.95
N LYS A 631 -11.42 -1.82 -33.90
CA LYS A 631 -12.13 -0.93 -32.98
C LYS A 631 -11.37 -0.70 -31.66
N TYR A 632 -10.58 -1.67 -31.20
CA TYR A 632 -9.97 -1.67 -29.88
C TYR A 632 -8.43 -1.76 -29.89
N SER A 633 -7.79 -1.42 -31.01
CA SER A 633 -6.31 -1.34 -31.07
C SER A 633 -5.76 -0.07 -30.40
N ASP A 634 -6.52 1.03 -30.40
CA ASP A 634 -6.09 2.35 -29.89
C ASP A 634 -6.42 2.51 -28.40
N CYS A 635 -5.90 1.60 -27.56
CA CYS A 635 -6.03 1.63 -26.11
C CYS A 635 -4.67 1.86 -25.45
N SER A 636 -4.62 2.69 -24.40
CA SER A 636 -3.37 2.98 -23.65
C SER A 636 -2.70 1.74 -23.06
N CYS A 637 -3.42 0.62 -22.94
CA CYS A 637 -2.86 -0.66 -22.52
C CYS A 637 -1.85 -1.27 -23.51
N PHE A 638 -1.76 -0.80 -24.76
CA PHE A 638 -0.98 -1.44 -25.81
C PHE A 638 0.14 -0.58 -26.41
N GLY A 639 0.41 0.61 -25.86
CA GLY A 639 1.43 1.55 -26.35
C GLY A 639 0.91 2.46 -27.44
#